data_AF-A0AAJ3P2E0-F1
#
_entry.id   AF-A0AAJ3P2E0-F1
#
_cell.length_a   1.000
_cell.length_b   1.000
_cell.length_c   1.000
_cell.angle_alpha   90.00
_cell.angle_beta   90.00
_cell.angle_gamma   90.00
#
_symmetry.space_group_name_H-M   'P 1'
#
loop_
_entity.id
_entity.type
_entity.pdbx_description
1 polymer ?
#
loop_
_entity_poly.entity_id
_entity_poly.type
_entity_poly.pdbx_seq_one_letter_code
_entity_poly.pdbx_strand_id
1 'polypeptide(L)'
;MNRRWLTLCISVLGLFVAGISQGISDARADDICKNGAMVPDEYCRFFIHYGPEAPGKLDIRISDALKIPDQDAAKTRAIGLIISISKYPLLHADIPAAAVDGQRMADFLINGQKFDEVILLKDQDASLDNINYFLKEYLPARGMMFDKKARLLIAYSGHGRFGTQNGNSDKAPAFVLSNATDIDGSKGMYEMPALNAQLNILAKRYFHILTLVNACFGSGLFGMTDGAGNSNAYSKPGAYAIAAGDDKTEVYSLEKDKGSVFFDTLIKGVADGIADERFGKSYMVKIDGKKEYYAGITRTLSLFIYVNDQYIKINEKLDEEGKGIHLSDAWIGATENPAGPGGFFFINDPAVSHLDKKTQLSAGNADEFTNVDKTAYSIKEPPTAPDEPKNKDIIPIEIPYGPVSAIPNRPDIRIFKTPDIYPISGHDISSNDGEIDWKLFQEKSPARFVYVRVVGWRGPDSSFKAHWKQLADSKFDRGGYFKFDFCRTPEAQLETAKSLLPEDPKMLPPGILLVNPEGEDTTQLACFKKSGMVNARNDILRFAALIYKNYHKIPIFYGNHNNLSHFMDSRFDQYMVWMGYWGQAGVKLEGRNPWTLWQYSGNEKVPGIGHSTESEVFFGTEEQYAQFKAGENNVALAAVN
;
A
#
# COMPACT_ATOMS: atom_id res chain seq x y z
N MET A 1 -44.22 -33.24 64.48
CA MET A 1 -44.91 -34.44 63.96
C MET A 1 -45.30 -34.18 62.51
N ASN A 2 -44.82 -35.04 61.59
CA ASN A 2 -45.29 -35.34 60.22
C ASN A 2 -45.47 -34.22 59.17
N ARG A 3 -45.28 -34.42 57.86
CA ARG A 3 -44.46 -35.28 56.96
C ARG A 3 -44.90 -34.89 55.52
N ARG A 4 -43.95 -34.85 54.56
CA ARG A 4 -44.10 -34.94 53.08
C ARG A 4 -44.61 -33.69 52.34
N TRP A 5 -43.79 -33.03 51.51
CA TRP A 5 -43.44 -33.34 50.10
C TRP A 5 -44.65 -33.40 49.15
N LEU A 6 -44.85 -32.35 48.33
CA LEU A 6 -45.23 -32.43 46.91
C LEU A 6 -44.97 -31.09 46.18
N THR A 7 -43.95 -31.11 45.31
CA THR A 7 -43.83 -30.54 43.95
C THR A 7 -44.14 -29.06 43.61
N LEU A 8 -43.12 -28.43 43.01
CA LEU A 8 -43.09 -27.21 42.18
C LEU A 8 -44.22 -27.08 41.14
N CYS A 9 -44.70 -25.85 40.89
CA CYS A 9 -44.56 -25.17 39.58
C CYS A 9 -45.01 -23.69 39.60
N ILE A 10 -44.04 -22.80 39.32
CA ILE A 10 -44.08 -21.56 38.49
C ILE A 10 -45.26 -20.59 38.65
N SER A 11 -44.99 -19.39 39.20
CA SER A 11 -45.34 -18.09 38.57
C SER A 11 -44.80 -16.88 39.35
N VAL A 12 -44.07 -16.02 38.62
CA VAL A 12 -44.05 -14.54 38.63
C VAL A 12 -43.99 -13.80 39.97
N LEU A 13 -42.90 -13.02 40.16
CA LEU A 13 -42.82 -11.60 40.57
C LEU A 13 -41.34 -11.33 40.85
N GLY A 14 -40.64 -10.41 40.19
CA GLY A 14 -40.93 -8.99 40.12
C GLY A 14 -39.96 -8.27 41.06
N LEU A 15 -38.92 -7.62 40.53
CA LEU A 15 -38.04 -6.76 41.30
C LEU A 15 -37.64 -5.52 40.48
N PHE A 16 -38.13 -4.39 40.98
CA PHE A 16 -37.64 -3.03 40.76
C PHE A 16 -36.13 -2.95 41.03
N VAL A 17 -35.40 -2.09 40.31
CA VAL A 17 -35.04 -0.72 40.76
C VAL A 17 -34.57 0.09 39.54
N ALA A 18 -35.24 1.21 39.29
CA ALA A 18 -34.85 2.21 38.31
C ALA A 18 -33.77 3.14 38.91
N GLY A 19 -32.74 3.43 38.12
CA GLY A 19 -31.68 4.38 38.45
C GLY A 19 -31.00 4.90 37.18
N ILE A 20 -31.58 5.96 36.61
CA ILE A 20 -30.98 6.99 35.74
C ILE A 20 -30.17 6.46 34.53
N SER A 21 -30.86 6.31 33.39
CA SER A 21 -30.25 6.45 32.07
C SER A 21 -30.99 7.57 31.31
N GLN A 22 -30.28 8.64 30.96
CA GLN A 22 -30.74 9.58 29.94
C GLN A 22 -29.68 9.56 28.83
N GLY A 23 -30.11 9.17 27.63
CA GLY A 23 -29.32 9.29 26.40
C GLY A 23 -28.99 8.00 25.66
N ILE A 24 -29.88 6.99 25.66
CA ILE A 24 -29.91 5.98 24.58
C ILE A 24 -31.25 6.16 23.91
N SER A 25 -31.25 6.61 22.66
CA SER A 25 -32.46 6.65 21.83
C SER A 25 -32.98 5.22 21.65
N ASP A 26 -34.24 5.02 22.02
CA ASP A 26 -35.02 3.80 21.83
C ASP A 26 -34.84 3.22 20.42
N ALA A 27 -34.17 2.06 20.32
CA ALA A 27 -34.42 1.15 19.22
C ALA A 27 -35.79 0.52 19.48
N ARG A 28 -36.76 0.73 18.59
CA ARG A 28 -38.07 0.09 18.72
C ARG A 28 -37.88 -1.42 18.56
N ALA A 29 -38.66 -2.20 19.31
CA ALA A 29 -38.67 -3.67 19.23
C ALA A 29 -39.04 -4.23 17.84
N ASP A 30 -39.39 -3.35 16.90
CA ASP A 30 -39.81 -3.64 15.53
C ASP A 30 -38.63 -3.64 14.52
N ASP A 31 -37.41 -3.28 14.94
CA ASP A 31 -36.20 -3.16 14.08
C ASP A 31 -35.19 -4.32 14.29
N ILE A 32 -35.67 -5.51 14.68
CA ILE A 32 -34.83 -6.70 14.88
C ILE A 32 -35.24 -7.80 13.90
N CYS A 33 -34.34 -8.08 12.96
CA CYS A 33 -34.50 -9.15 12.00
C CYS A 33 -34.58 -10.53 12.68
N LYS A 34 -35.18 -11.52 11.99
CA LYS A 34 -35.23 -12.91 12.47
C LYS A 34 -33.85 -13.53 12.74
N ASN A 35 -32.83 -13.08 12.03
CA ASN A 35 -31.44 -13.51 12.23
C ASN A 35 -30.71 -12.75 13.35
N GLY A 36 -31.38 -11.78 14.00
CA GLY A 36 -30.84 -10.98 15.10
C GLY A 36 -30.26 -9.62 14.68
N ALA A 37 -30.15 -9.32 13.38
CA ALA A 37 -29.63 -8.03 12.94
C ALA A 37 -30.54 -6.88 13.36
N MET A 38 -29.95 -5.86 13.98
CA MET A 38 -30.65 -4.64 14.41
C MET A 38 -30.71 -3.62 13.26
N VAL A 39 -31.62 -3.85 12.32
CA VAL A 39 -31.88 -3.00 11.15
C VAL A 39 -33.38 -3.03 10.81
N PRO A 40 -33.90 -2.04 10.07
CA PRO A 40 -35.26 -2.11 9.54
C PRO A 40 -35.47 -3.36 8.68
N ASP A 41 -36.70 -3.88 8.69
CA ASP A 41 -37.09 -5.15 8.05
C ASP A 41 -36.63 -5.28 6.58
N GLU A 42 -36.62 -4.19 5.83
CA GLU A 42 -36.23 -4.15 4.42
C GLU A 42 -34.74 -4.48 4.18
N TYR A 43 -33.88 -4.25 5.18
CA TYR A 43 -32.45 -4.54 5.13
C TYR A 43 -32.08 -5.93 5.66
N CYS A 44 -33.00 -6.61 6.35
CA CYS A 44 -32.74 -7.92 6.96
C CYS A 44 -32.21 -8.96 5.97
N ARG A 45 -32.73 -8.93 4.73
CA ARG A 45 -32.39 -9.89 3.67
C ARG A 45 -30.94 -9.78 3.18
N PHE A 46 -30.24 -8.67 3.46
CA PHE A 46 -28.85 -8.49 3.04
C PHE A 46 -27.86 -9.20 3.97
N PHE A 47 -28.26 -9.52 5.19
CA PHE A 47 -27.43 -10.24 6.15
C PHE A 47 -27.48 -11.75 5.88
N ILE A 48 -26.54 -12.21 5.04
CA ILE A 48 -26.39 -13.64 4.71
C ILE A 48 -25.74 -14.42 5.86
N HIS A 49 -25.10 -13.73 6.81
CA HIS A 49 -24.64 -14.28 8.08
C HIS A 49 -24.78 -13.25 9.20
N TYR A 50 -25.30 -13.70 10.33
CA TYR A 50 -25.34 -12.94 11.58
C TYR A 50 -25.12 -13.88 12.76
N GLY A 51 -23.94 -13.80 13.36
CA GLY A 51 -23.50 -14.58 14.50
C GLY A 51 -24.11 -14.08 15.82
N PRO A 52 -24.02 -14.88 16.89
CA PRO A 52 -24.54 -14.52 18.20
C PRO A 52 -23.79 -13.31 18.78
N GLU A 53 -24.50 -12.42 19.50
CA GLU A 53 -23.89 -11.25 20.17
C GLU A 53 -22.82 -11.62 21.21
N ALA A 54 -22.86 -12.84 21.74
CA ALA A 54 -21.89 -13.37 22.69
C ALA A 54 -21.36 -14.72 22.19
N PRO A 55 -20.29 -14.75 21.38
CA PRO A 55 -19.75 -15.99 20.79
C PRO A 55 -19.00 -16.89 21.81
N GLY A 56 -18.81 -16.41 23.05
CA GLY A 56 -18.22 -17.17 24.14
C GLY A 56 -16.68 -17.17 24.14
N LYS A 57 -16.05 -17.75 23.10
CA LYS A 57 -14.58 -17.82 22.98
C LYS A 57 -14.13 -17.25 21.64
N LEU A 58 -13.16 -16.33 21.66
CA LEU A 58 -12.60 -15.76 20.43
C LEU A 58 -11.55 -16.69 19.82
N ASP A 59 -11.35 -16.56 18.50
CA ASP A 59 -10.13 -17.10 17.90
C ASP A 59 -8.93 -16.40 18.54
N ILE A 60 -7.95 -17.20 18.99
CA ILE A 60 -6.79 -16.71 19.74
C ILE A 60 -5.99 -15.65 18.97
N ARG A 61 -5.96 -15.72 17.63
CA ARG A 61 -5.27 -14.74 16.78
C ARG A 61 -5.98 -13.40 16.78
N ILE A 62 -7.32 -13.41 16.82
CA ILE A 62 -8.14 -12.20 16.94
C ILE A 62 -7.97 -11.61 18.33
N SER A 63 -8.15 -12.42 19.37
CA SER A 63 -7.96 -12.02 20.77
C SER A 63 -6.57 -11.42 21.00
N ASP A 64 -5.51 -12.07 20.51
CA ASP A 64 -4.13 -11.60 20.67
C ASP A 64 -3.83 -10.34 19.85
N ALA A 65 -4.32 -10.23 18.62
CA ALA A 65 -4.09 -9.03 17.81
C ALA A 65 -4.81 -7.79 18.37
N LEU A 66 -6.06 -7.95 18.80
CA LEU A 66 -6.89 -6.86 19.31
C LEU A 66 -6.70 -6.61 20.82
N LYS A 67 -5.99 -7.51 21.51
CA LYS A 67 -5.78 -7.50 22.96
C LYS A 67 -7.11 -7.56 23.74
N ILE A 68 -8.00 -8.46 23.33
CA ILE A 68 -9.33 -8.65 23.92
C ILE A 68 -9.41 -10.05 24.53
N PRO A 69 -9.54 -10.19 25.86
CA PRO A 69 -9.67 -11.51 26.50
C PRO A 69 -11.03 -12.15 26.20
N ASP A 70 -11.12 -13.48 26.32
CA ASP A 70 -12.36 -14.25 26.04
C ASP A 70 -13.59 -13.75 26.82
N GLN A 71 -13.41 -13.31 28.08
CA GLN A 71 -14.48 -12.73 28.89
C GLN A 71 -15.11 -11.45 28.29
N ASP A 72 -14.38 -10.78 27.39
CA ASP A 72 -14.78 -9.58 26.68
C ASP A 72 -15.13 -9.88 25.21
N ALA A 73 -15.33 -11.14 24.82
CA ALA A 73 -15.64 -11.54 23.45
C ALA A 73 -16.84 -10.80 22.84
N ALA A 74 -17.86 -10.49 23.65
CA ALA A 74 -19.03 -9.73 23.21
C ALA A 74 -18.73 -8.24 22.91
N LYS A 75 -17.53 -7.74 23.23
CA LYS A 75 -17.09 -6.36 22.97
C LYS A 75 -16.35 -6.19 21.65
N THR A 76 -16.24 -7.24 20.84
CA THR A 76 -15.61 -7.21 19.51
C THR A 76 -16.55 -7.78 18.48
N ARG A 77 -16.30 -7.44 17.21
CA ARG A 77 -17.00 -8.04 16.08
C ARG A 77 -16.21 -7.94 14.77
N ALA A 78 -16.34 -8.93 13.91
CA ALA A 78 -15.84 -8.91 12.54
C ALA A 78 -17.02 -8.76 11.56
N ILE A 79 -17.01 -7.67 10.79
CA ILE A 79 -18.12 -7.26 9.92
C ILE A 79 -17.64 -7.19 8.47
N GLY A 80 -18.38 -7.81 7.56
CA GLY A 80 -18.09 -7.85 6.13
C GLY A 80 -19.22 -7.20 5.33
N LEU A 81 -18.89 -6.26 4.45
CA LEU A 81 -19.80 -5.71 3.44
C LEU A 81 -19.29 -6.09 2.05
N ILE A 82 -20.05 -6.90 1.32
CA ILE A 82 -19.73 -7.36 -0.02
C ILE A 82 -20.71 -6.70 -1.00
N ILE A 83 -20.17 -6.00 -1.99
CA ILE A 83 -20.90 -5.38 -3.09
C ILE A 83 -20.48 -6.13 -4.35
N SER A 84 -21.40 -6.88 -4.94
CA SER A 84 -21.13 -7.77 -6.08
C SER A 84 -22.15 -7.49 -7.18
N ILE A 85 -21.70 -6.94 -8.30
CA ILE A 85 -22.57 -6.52 -9.40
C ILE A 85 -22.16 -7.26 -10.66
N SER A 86 -22.96 -8.26 -11.02
CA SER A 86 -22.77 -9.11 -12.20
C SER A 86 -23.74 -8.77 -13.33
N LYS A 87 -24.87 -8.13 -13.02
CA LYS A 87 -25.95 -7.80 -13.95
C LYS A 87 -26.07 -6.30 -14.17
N TYR A 88 -25.98 -5.90 -15.44
CA TYR A 88 -26.13 -4.53 -15.93
C TYR A 88 -27.16 -4.48 -17.06
N PRO A 89 -28.45 -4.68 -16.73
CA PRO A 89 -29.52 -4.87 -17.74
C PRO A 89 -29.68 -3.68 -18.71
N LEU A 90 -29.26 -2.48 -18.30
CA LEU A 90 -29.37 -1.26 -19.11
C LEU A 90 -28.08 -0.89 -19.86
N LEU A 91 -26.92 -1.45 -19.48
CA LEU A 91 -25.64 -1.27 -20.19
C LEU A 91 -25.30 -2.43 -21.14
N HIS A 92 -25.96 -3.59 -20.98
CA HIS A 92 -25.62 -4.82 -21.69
C HIS A 92 -24.15 -5.26 -21.49
N ALA A 93 -23.59 -4.96 -20.32
CA ALA A 93 -22.20 -5.20 -19.95
C ALA A 93 -22.10 -6.11 -18.70
N ASP A 94 -22.80 -7.25 -18.69
CA ASP A 94 -22.76 -8.18 -17.57
C ASP A 94 -21.34 -8.70 -17.27
N ILE A 95 -20.99 -8.86 -15.99
CA ILE A 95 -19.74 -9.49 -15.52
C ILE A 95 -20.10 -10.74 -14.70
N PRO A 96 -20.31 -11.91 -15.31
CA PRO A 96 -20.68 -13.14 -14.59
C PRO A 96 -19.72 -13.50 -13.45
N ALA A 97 -18.42 -13.24 -13.63
CA ALA A 97 -17.40 -13.48 -12.61
C ALA A 97 -17.64 -12.72 -11.30
N ALA A 98 -18.23 -11.52 -11.35
CA ALA A 98 -18.52 -10.75 -10.15
C ALA A 98 -19.52 -11.47 -9.22
N ALA A 99 -20.45 -12.27 -9.77
CA ALA A 99 -21.37 -13.09 -8.96
C ALA A 99 -20.64 -14.21 -8.24
N VAL A 100 -19.63 -14.81 -8.89
CA VAL A 100 -18.78 -15.85 -8.31
C VAL A 100 -17.91 -15.25 -7.20
N ASP A 101 -17.31 -14.08 -7.43
CA ASP A 101 -16.54 -13.33 -6.42
C ASP A 101 -17.37 -13.05 -5.17
N GLY A 102 -18.59 -12.55 -5.36
CA GLY A 102 -19.48 -12.21 -4.25
C GLY A 102 -19.79 -13.41 -3.37
N GLN A 103 -20.10 -14.56 -3.99
CA GLN A 103 -20.39 -15.80 -3.26
C GLN A 103 -19.14 -16.37 -2.58
N ARG A 104 -18.00 -16.42 -3.28
CA ARG A 104 -16.74 -16.95 -2.73
C ARG A 104 -16.21 -16.08 -1.59
N MET A 105 -16.31 -14.76 -1.72
CA MET A 105 -15.93 -13.83 -0.65
C MET A 105 -16.83 -14.05 0.58
N ALA A 106 -18.14 -14.20 0.39
CA ALA A 106 -19.05 -14.50 1.49
C ALA A 106 -18.65 -15.79 2.22
N ASP A 107 -18.45 -16.88 1.47
CA ASP A 107 -18.06 -18.17 2.04
C ASP A 107 -16.70 -18.10 2.73
N PHE A 108 -15.75 -17.37 2.15
CA PHE A 108 -14.42 -17.14 2.72
C PHE A 108 -14.51 -16.36 4.04
N LEU A 109 -15.30 -15.29 4.12
CA LEU A 109 -15.45 -14.50 5.34
C LEU A 109 -16.12 -15.31 6.46
N ILE A 110 -17.21 -16.02 6.15
CA ILE A 110 -17.99 -16.80 7.13
C ILE A 110 -17.19 -18.00 7.61
N ASN A 111 -16.74 -18.85 6.68
CA ASN A 111 -16.19 -20.16 7.02
C ASN A 111 -14.69 -20.09 7.33
N GLY A 112 -13.94 -19.31 6.54
CA GLY A 112 -12.48 -19.22 6.62
C GLY A 112 -11.98 -18.15 7.59
N GLN A 113 -12.68 -17.01 7.70
CA GLN A 113 -12.19 -15.84 8.45
C GLN A 113 -12.96 -15.55 9.74
N LYS A 114 -14.00 -16.33 10.05
CA LYS A 114 -14.81 -16.23 11.27
C LYS A 114 -15.46 -14.85 11.44
N PHE A 115 -16.02 -14.30 10.36
CA PHE A 115 -16.77 -13.05 10.43
C PHE A 115 -18.14 -13.27 11.08
N ASP A 116 -18.51 -12.38 12.01
CA ASP A 116 -19.78 -12.46 12.75
C ASP A 116 -20.94 -11.84 11.97
N GLU A 117 -20.66 -10.93 11.05
CA GLU A 117 -21.68 -10.32 10.19
C GLU A 117 -21.17 -10.31 8.76
N VAL A 118 -21.97 -10.82 7.82
CA VAL A 118 -21.69 -10.69 6.39
C VAL A 118 -22.94 -10.17 5.69
N ILE A 119 -22.79 -8.98 5.13
CA ILE A 119 -23.79 -8.26 4.36
C ILE A 119 -23.43 -8.40 2.88
N LEU A 120 -24.38 -8.86 2.05
CA LEU A 120 -24.19 -9.02 0.61
C LEU A 120 -25.22 -8.18 -0.16
N LEU A 121 -24.72 -7.18 -0.88
CA LEU A 121 -25.48 -6.40 -1.86
C LEU A 121 -25.18 -6.94 -3.26
N LYS A 122 -26.14 -7.65 -3.85
CA LYS A 122 -26.00 -8.31 -5.15
C LYS A 122 -26.80 -7.61 -6.25
N ASP A 123 -26.16 -7.30 -7.37
CA ASP A 123 -26.79 -6.75 -8.57
C ASP A 123 -27.65 -5.49 -8.26
N GLN A 124 -28.97 -5.55 -8.45
CA GLN A 124 -29.89 -4.43 -8.19
C GLN A 124 -29.97 -4.02 -6.71
N ASP A 125 -29.59 -4.92 -5.80
CA ASP A 125 -29.51 -4.62 -4.37
C ASP A 125 -28.34 -3.70 -4.03
N ALA A 126 -27.31 -3.63 -4.88
CA ALA A 126 -26.23 -2.65 -4.80
C ALA A 126 -26.69 -1.27 -5.31
N SER A 127 -27.83 -0.80 -4.81
CA SER A 127 -28.36 0.53 -5.09
C SER A 127 -27.60 1.59 -4.28
N LEU A 128 -27.64 2.85 -4.75
CA LEU A 128 -27.05 3.98 -4.05
C LEU A 128 -27.60 4.11 -2.61
N ASP A 129 -28.90 3.88 -2.44
CA ASP A 129 -29.57 3.98 -1.15
C ASP A 129 -29.12 2.89 -0.18
N ASN A 130 -29.04 1.64 -0.64
CA ASN A 130 -28.58 0.52 0.18
C ASN A 130 -27.10 0.67 0.55
N ILE A 131 -26.25 1.02 -0.41
CA ILE A 131 -24.82 1.27 -0.17
C ILE A 131 -24.65 2.40 0.86
N ASN A 132 -25.39 3.51 0.70
CA ASN A 132 -25.33 4.63 1.64
C ASN A 132 -25.87 4.26 3.02
N TYR A 133 -26.96 3.52 3.13
CA TYR A 133 -27.49 3.05 4.41
C TYR A 133 -26.41 2.29 5.19
N PHE A 134 -25.76 1.31 4.56
CA PHE A 134 -24.73 0.53 5.24
C PHE A 134 -23.48 1.36 5.57
N LEU A 135 -22.98 2.17 4.64
CA LEU A 135 -21.74 2.93 4.84
C LEU A 135 -21.90 4.16 5.76
N LYS A 136 -23.08 4.80 5.77
CA LYS A 136 -23.32 6.06 6.49
C LYS A 136 -24.11 5.90 7.77
N GLU A 137 -24.87 4.83 7.93
CA GLU A 137 -25.73 4.61 9.10
C GLU A 137 -25.30 3.36 9.87
N TYR A 138 -25.41 2.19 9.25
CA TYR A 138 -25.21 0.91 9.95
C TYR A 138 -23.77 0.73 10.45
N LEU A 139 -22.79 0.77 9.54
CA LEU A 139 -21.38 0.54 9.89
C LEU A 139 -20.83 1.60 10.85
N PRO A 140 -21.14 2.90 10.71
CA PRO A 140 -20.77 3.88 11.72
C PRO A 140 -21.39 3.62 13.10
N ALA A 141 -22.64 3.13 13.17
CA ALA A 141 -23.30 2.77 14.42
C ALA A 141 -22.64 1.55 15.08
N ARG A 142 -22.35 0.49 14.31
CA ARG A 142 -21.61 -0.68 14.82
C ARG A 142 -20.21 -0.31 15.32
N GLY A 143 -19.49 0.54 14.58
CA GLY A 143 -18.18 1.02 15.01
C GLY A 143 -18.20 1.78 16.34
N MET A 144 -19.26 2.57 16.60
CA MET A 144 -19.46 3.21 17.91
C MET A 144 -19.78 2.20 19.02
N MET A 145 -20.63 1.22 18.73
CA MET A 145 -21.02 0.19 19.70
C MET A 145 -19.82 -0.62 20.20
N PHE A 146 -18.88 -0.95 19.32
CA PHE A 146 -17.70 -1.75 19.66
C PHE A 146 -16.47 -0.93 20.02
N ASP A 147 -16.55 0.41 20.09
CA ASP A 147 -15.50 1.31 20.61
C ASP A 147 -14.07 0.94 20.13
N LYS A 148 -13.84 0.94 18.80
CA LYS A 148 -12.55 0.60 18.17
C LYS A 148 -12.05 -0.82 18.45
N LYS A 149 -12.94 -1.76 18.76
CA LYS A 149 -12.61 -3.18 18.93
C LYS A 149 -13.18 -4.07 17.82
N ALA A 150 -13.87 -3.49 16.84
CA ALA A 150 -14.37 -4.22 15.69
C ALA A 150 -13.39 -4.18 14.51
N ARG A 151 -13.49 -5.18 13.64
CA ARG A 151 -12.78 -5.27 12.36
C ARG A 151 -13.78 -5.22 11.22
N LEU A 152 -13.45 -4.50 10.16
CA LEU A 152 -14.30 -4.30 9.00
C LEU A 152 -13.59 -4.72 7.72
N LEU A 153 -14.27 -5.48 6.86
CA LEU A 153 -13.86 -5.72 5.49
C LEU A 153 -14.95 -5.26 4.53
N ILE A 154 -14.58 -4.46 3.53
CA ILE A 154 -15.46 -4.05 2.43
C ILE A 154 -14.91 -4.64 1.14
N ALA A 155 -15.72 -5.33 0.36
CA ALA A 155 -15.31 -5.90 -0.91
C ALA A 155 -16.23 -5.39 -2.03
N TYR A 156 -15.66 -4.94 -3.13
CA TYR A 156 -16.38 -4.57 -4.34
C TYR A 156 -15.91 -5.43 -5.52
N SER A 157 -16.85 -6.04 -6.25
CA SER A 157 -16.61 -6.65 -7.56
C SER A 157 -17.66 -6.19 -8.57
N GLY A 158 -17.21 -5.58 -9.67
CA GLY A 158 -18.08 -5.05 -10.71
C GLY A 158 -17.34 -4.07 -11.62
N HIS A 159 -18.08 -3.36 -12.47
CA HIS A 159 -17.51 -2.35 -13.36
C HIS A 159 -17.01 -1.14 -12.58
N GLY A 160 -15.92 -0.56 -13.08
CA GLY A 160 -15.41 0.73 -12.66
C GLY A 160 -15.29 1.66 -13.86
N ARG A 161 -15.38 2.96 -13.61
CA ARG A 161 -15.33 4.01 -14.63
C ARG A 161 -14.17 4.96 -14.38
N PHE A 162 -13.44 5.30 -15.45
CA PHE A 162 -12.42 6.33 -15.44
C PHE A 162 -12.96 7.74 -15.70
N GLY A 163 -12.17 8.74 -15.26
CA GLY A 163 -12.34 10.12 -15.66
C GLY A 163 -11.88 10.45 -17.09
N THR A 164 -11.38 9.52 -17.93
CA THR A 164 -11.40 9.47 -19.43
C THR A 164 -10.36 8.57 -20.11
N GLN A 165 -10.77 7.71 -21.05
CA GLN A 165 -9.85 7.32 -22.13
C GLN A 165 -9.45 8.62 -22.88
N ASN A 166 -8.18 9.05 -22.75
CA ASN A 166 -7.57 10.27 -23.35
C ASN A 166 -7.44 11.54 -22.48
N GLY A 167 -7.63 11.49 -21.16
CA GLY A 167 -7.19 12.55 -20.25
C GLY A 167 -7.93 13.90 -20.35
N ASN A 168 -9.22 13.88 -20.68
CA ASN A 168 -10.04 15.07 -20.89
C ASN A 168 -11.51 14.93 -20.41
N SER A 169 -11.76 14.54 -19.15
CA SER A 169 -13.07 14.83 -18.52
C SER A 169 -13.00 15.24 -17.06
N ASP A 170 -13.97 16.07 -16.68
CA ASP A 170 -14.19 16.65 -15.36
C ASP A 170 -14.84 15.67 -14.36
N LYS A 171 -14.90 14.36 -14.65
CA LYS A 171 -15.69 13.39 -13.88
C LYS A 171 -14.84 12.49 -12.99
N ALA A 172 -15.26 12.32 -11.74
CA ALA A 172 -14.56 11.48 -10.75
C ALA A 172 -14.63 9.97 -11.08
N PRO A 173 -13.61 9.18 -10.66
CA PRO A 173 -13.65 7.73 -10.74
C PRO A 173 -14.80 7.17 -9.89
N ALA A 174 -15.48 6.15 -10.42
CA ALA A 174 -16.69 5.63 -9.80
C ALA A 174 -16.88 4.13 -10.04
N PHE A 175 -17.58 3.48 -9.10
CA PHE A 175 -18.18 2.17 -9.28
C PHE A 175 -19.47 2.31 -10.10
N VAL A 176 -19.63 1.44 -11.10
CA VAL A 176 -20.84 1.41 -11.93
C VAL A 176 -21.85 0.47 -11.28
N LEU A 177 -23.04 0.99 -10.98
CA LEU A 177 -24.13 0.26 -10.33
C LEU A 177 -25.03 -0.42 -11.36
N SER A 178 -25.81 -1.43 -10.93
CA SER A 178 -26.65 -2.25 -11.80
C SER A 178 -27.68 -1.44 -12.63
N ASN A 179 -28.13 -0.30 -12.12
CA ASN A 179 -29.11 0.57 -12.77
C ASN A 179 -28.49 1.66 -13.67
N ALA A 180 -27.17 1.66 -13.87
CA ALA A 180 -26.51 2.56 -14.80
C ALA A 180 -27.04 2.34 -16.22
N THR A 181 -27.33 3.42 -16.93
CA THR A 181 -27.83 3.40 -18.33
C THR A 181 -26.76 3.77 -19.35
N ASP A 182 -25.71 4.44 -18.88
CA ASP A 182 -24.59 4.90 -19.67
C ASP A 182 -23.35 4.86 -18.77
N ILE A 183 -22.29 4.22 -19.25
CA ILE A 183 -21.03 4.11 -18.49
C ILE A 183 -20.40 5.49 -18.31
N ASP A 184 -20.67 6.46 -19.19
CA ASP A 184 -20.18 7.84 -19.06
C ASP A 184 -21.17 8.76 -18.33
N GLY A 185 -22.35 8.27 -17.97
CA GLY A 185 -23.40 9.03 -17.30
C GLY A 185 -23.08 9.40 -15.85
N SER A 186 -24.02 10.10 -15.20
CA SER A 186 -24.02 10.36 -13.75
C SER A 186 -24.98 9.44 -12.98
N LYS A 187 -25.95 8.83 -13.67
CA LYS A 187 -26.96 7.96 -13.07
C LYS A 187 -26.38 6.54 -12.90
N GLY A 188 -26.57 5.98 -11.70
CA GLY A 188 -26.08 4.63 -11.40
C GLY A 188 -24.57 4.57 -11.16
N MET A 189 -24.00 5.64 -10.61
CA MET A 189 -22.58 5.72 -10.25
C MET A 189 -22.43 5.89 -8.74
N TYR A 190 -21.43 5.23 -8.14
CA TYR A 190 -20.97 5.50 -6.79
C TYR A 190 -19.51 5.97 -6.83
N GLU A 191 -19.27 7.23 -6.54
CA GLU A 191 -17.94 7.83 -6.66
C GLU A 191 -16.95 7.23 -5.65
N MET A 192 -15.77 6.81 -6.13
CA MET A 192 -14.73 6.25 -5.28
C MET A 192 -14.21 7.26 -4.24
N PRO A 193 -14.07 8.58 -4.53
CA PRO A 193 -13.79 9.58 -3.50
C PRO A 193 -14.84 9.65 -2.39
N ALA A 194 -16.12 9.40 -2.71
CA ALA A 194 -17.17 9.32 -1.71
C ALA A 194 -16.98 8.10 -0.79
N LEU A 195 -16.57 6.95 -1.34
CA LEU A 195 -16.17 5.79 -0.53
C LEU A 195 -14.99 6.15 0.38
N ASN A 196 -13.93 6.75 -0.16
CA ASN A 196 -12.73 7.13 0.60
C ASN A 196 -13.08 8.03 1.79
N ALA A 197 -13.94 9.03 1.58
CA ALA A 197 -14.42 9.89 2.66
C ALA A 197 -15.15 9.11 3.76
N GLN A 198 -15.96 8.09 3.41
CA GLN A 198 -16.60 7.22 4.40
C GLN A 198 -15.59 6.32 5.12
N LEU A 199 -14.61 5.76 4.40
CA LEU A 199 -13.55 4.92 4.99
C LEU A 199 -12.75 5.70 6.04
N ASN A 200 -12.42 6.96 5.77
CA ASN A 200 -11.72 7.83 6.72
C ASN A 200 -12.57 8.11 7.99
N ILE A 201 -13.90 8.19 7.87
CA ILE A 201 -14.80 8.32 9.02
C ILE A 201 -14.84 7.02 9.82
N LEU A 202 -14.96 5.89 9.13
CA LEU A 202 -15.02 4.55 9.74
C LEU A 202 -13.71 4.20 10.45
N ALA A 203 -12.55 4.60 9.90
CA ALA A 203 -11.24 4.31 10.49
C ALA A 203 -11.08 4.85 11.91
N LYS A 204 -11.80 5.94 12.23
CA LYS A 204 -11.85 6.50 13.59
C LYS A 204 -12.63 5.65 14.59
N ARG A 205 -13.35 4.62 14.14
CA ARG A 205 -14.29 3.81 14.94
C ARG A 205 -13.99 2.31 14.93
N TYR A 206 -13.17 1.84 14.00
CA TYR A 206 -12.79 0.44 13.87
C TYR A 206 -11.32 0.24 14.26
N PHE A 207 -10.98 -0.97 14.72
CA PHE A 207 -9.58 -1.35 14.93
C PHE A 207 -8.90 -1.58 13.59
N HIS A 208 -9.49 -2.40 12.73
CA HIS A 208 -8.99 -2.65 11.38
C HIS A 208 -10.05 -2.39 10.33
N ILE A 209 -9.63 -1.81 9.21
CA ILE A 209 -10.44 -1.75 7.99
C ILE A 209 -9.59 -2.26 6.83
N LEU A 210 -10.15 -3.16 6.03
CA LEU A 210 -9.61 -3.53 4.72
C LEU A 210 -10.68 -3.38 3.65
N THR A 211 -10.37 -2.62 2.60
CA THR A 211 -11.23 -2.51 1.41
C THR A 211 -10.58 -3.25 0.24
N LEU A 212 -11.30 -4.16 -0.41
CA LEU A 212 -10.84 -4.92 -1.57
C LEU A 212 -11.64 -4.49 -2.79
N VAL A 213 -10.98 -3.98 -3.83
CA VAL A 213 -11.64 -3.39 -4.99
C VAL A 213 -11.25 -4.13 -6.27
N ASN A 214 -12.16 -4.95 -6.79
CA ASN A 214 -12.09 -5.51 -8.13
C ASN A 214 -12.96 -4.68 -9.09
N ALA A 215 -12.38 -3.60 -9.60
CA ALA A 215 -12.99 -2.72 -10.57
C ALA A 215 -11.90 -2.09 -11.44
N CYS A 216 -12.21 -1.81 -12.70
CA CYS A 216 -11.36 -0.96 -13.54
C CYS A 216 -11.14 0.39 -12.82
N PHE A 217 -9.93 0.94 -12.91
CA PHE A 217 -9.61 2.23 -12.30
C PHE A 217 -9.74 2.25 -10.77
N GLY A 218 -9.66 1.08 -10.11
CA GLY A 218 -9.92 0.90 -8.68
C GLY A 218 -9.00 1.73 -7.77
N SER A 219 -7.80 2.08 -8.23
CA SER A 219 -6.89 2.97 -7.48
C SER A 219 -7.38 4.43 -7.42
N GLY A 220 -8.39 4.81 -8.22
CA GLY A 220 -9.12 6.08 -8.06
C GLY A 220 -9.81 6.25 -6.70
N LEU A 221 -9.85 5.19 -5.88
CA LEU A 221 -10.24 5.23 -4.47
C LEU A 221 -9.25 5.98 -3.57
N PHE A 222 -7.96 6.01 -3.93
CA PHE A 222 -6.93 6.56 -3.04
C PHE A 222 -6.91 8.10 -3.08
N GLY A 223 -6.91 8.70 -1.88
CA GLY A 223 -6.72 10.14 -1.69
C GLY A 223 -5.31 10.46 -1.16
N MET A 224 -5.02 11.75 -0.96
CA MET A 224 -3.80 12.18 -0.25
C MET A 224 -3.87 11.77 1.23
N THR A 225 -2.82 11.10 1.73
CA THR A 225 -2.70 10.65 3.13
C THR A 225 -1.37 11.11 3.72
N ASP A 226 -1.38 11.57 4.98
CA ASP A 226 -0.17 11.97 5.70
C ASP A 226 0.47 10.78 6.42
N GLY A 227 1.77 10.59 6.24
CA GLY A 227 2.55 9.51 6.89
C GLY A 227 2.51 8.17 6.13
N ALA A 228 3.57 7.38 6.27
CA ALA A 228 3.71 6.13 5.53
C ALA A 228 2.84 4.99 6.07
N GLY A 229 2.32 5.06 7.31
CA GLY A 229 1.56 3.97 7.95
C GLY A 229 2.35 2.66 8.09
N ASN A 230 1.70 1.57 8.55
CA ASN A 230 2.27 0.23 8.53
C ASN A 230 1.20 -0.87 8.38
N SER A 231 0.82 -1.16 7.14
CA SER A 231 -0.17 -2.19 6.80
C SER A 231 0.23 -3.62 7.19
N ASN A 232 1.47 -3.84 7.63
CA ASN A 232 1.98 -5.14 8.07
C ASN A 232 1.92 -5.31 9.61
N ALA A 233 1.66 -4.24 10.36
CA ALA A 233 1.56 -4.27 11.82
C ALA A 233 0.14 -4.63 12.29
N TYR A 234 -0.20 -5.91 12.23
CA TYR A 234 -1.53 -6.44 12.56
C TYR A 234 -2.01 -6.21 14.01
N SER A 235 -1.11 -5.91 14.95
CA SER A 235 -1.44 -5.66 16.36
C SER A 235 -1.72 -4.19 16.67
N LYS A 236 -1.74 -3.34 15.63
CA LYS A 236 -2.05 -1.92 15.72
C LYS A 236 -3.28 -1.62 14.85
N PRO A 237 -4.04 -0.56 15.17
CA PRO A 237 -5.17 -0.18 14.36
C PRO A 237 -4.72 0.39 13.02
N GLY A 238 -5.54 0.20 11.97
CA GLY A 238 -5.25 0.74 10.65
C GLY A 238 -6.32 0.46 9.60
N ALA A 239 -6.44 1.36 8.62
CA ALA A 239 -7.41 1.28 7.52
C ALA A 239 -6.73 1.35 6.15
N TYR A 240 -6.86 0.29 5.35
CA TYR A 240 -6.19 0.15 4.04
C TYR A 240 -7.16 -0.33 2.96
N ALA A 241 -6.81 -0.06 1.70
CA ALA A 241 -7.45 -0.67 0.55
C ALA A 241 -6.43 -1.36 -0.35
N ILE A 242 -6.86 -2.46 -0.99
CA ILE A 242 -6.16 -3.11 -2.10
C ILE A 242 -7.08 -3.05 -3.33
N ALA A 243 -6.60 -2.49 -4.43
CA ALA A 243 -7.29 -2.45 -5.71
C ALA A 243 -6.64 -3.43 -6.70
N ALA A 244 -7.45 -4.07 -7.53
CA ALA A 244 -7.05 -5.11 -8.46
C ALA A 244 -6.23 -4.62 -9.66
N GLY A 245 -6.18 -3.31 -9.88
CA GLY A 245 -5.45 -2.67 -10.97
C GLY A 245 -5.30 -1.17 -10.74
N ASP A 246 -4.52 -0.52 -11.59
CA ASP A 246 -4.20 0.91 -11.52
C ASP A 246 -5.37 1.83 -11.96
N ASP A 247 -5.12 3.14 -12.07
CA ASP A 247 -6.11 4.15 -12.44
C ASP A 247 -6.27 4.29 -13.95
N LYS A 248 -5.69 3.39 -14.75
CA LYS A 248 -5.60 3.53 -16.22
C LYS A 248 -5.94 2.25 -16.98
N THR A 249 -6.13 1.13 -16.31
CA THR A 249 -6.27 -0.19 -16.94
C THR A 249 -7.57 -0.90 -16.59
N GLU A 250 -7.99 -1.76 -17.52
CA GLU A 250 -9.09 -2.69 -17.34
C GLU A 250 -8.62 -3.89 -16.51
N VAL A 251 -9.52 -4.45 -15.69
CA VAL A 251 -9.25 -5.65 -14.89
C VAL A 251 -9.97 -6.84 -15.52
N TYR A 252 -9.26 -7.95 -15.67
CA TYR A 252 -9.75 -9.12 -16.40
C TYR A 252 -10.38 -10.18 -15.49
N SER A 253 -11.56 -10.66 -15.89
CA SER A 253 -12.15 -11.88 -15.34
C SER A 253 -11.76 -13.09 -16.18
N LEU A 254 -11.55 -14.25 -15.55
CA LEU A 254 -11.48 -15.52 -16.27
C LEU A 254 -12.88 -15.97 -16.70
N GLU A 255 -12.96 -17.15 -17.35
CA GLU A 255 -14.16 -17.77 -17.96
C GLU A 255 -15.50 -17.50 -17.25
N LYS A 256 -16.61 -17.57 -18.00
CA LYS A 256 -17.96 -17.17 -17.57
C LYS A 256 -18.47 -17.77 -16.25
N ASP A 257 -17.89 -18.88 -15.80
CA ASP A 257 -18.22 -19.65 -14.58
C ASP A 257 -17.14 -19.57 -13.48
N LYS A 258 -16.08 -18.79 -13.67
CA LYS A 258 -14.97 -18.59 -12.72
C LYS A 258 -14.99 -17.18 -12.11
N GLY A 259 -14.31 -17.03 -10.97
CA GLY A 259 -14.13 -15.75 -10.30
C GLY A 259 -13.13 -14.85 -11.02
N SER A 260 -12.89 -13.67 -10.45
CA SER A 260 -11.82 -12.77 -10.89
C SER A 260 -10.45 -13.28 -10.44
N VAL A 261 -9.43 -12.99 -11.24
CA VAL A 261 -8.03 -13.29 -10.90
C VAL A 261 -7.67 -12.67 -9.54
N PHE A 262 -8.14 -11.46 -9.27
CA PHE A 262 -7.87 -10.74 -8.04
C PHE A 262 -8.36 -11.48 -6.78
N PHE A 263 -9.66 -11.77 -6.70
CA PHE A 263 -10.24 -12.38 -5.50
C PHE A 263 -9.81 -13.84 -5.35
N ASP A 264 -9.70 -14.60 -6.44
CA ASP A 264 -9.26 -15.99 -6.37
C ASP A 264 -7.80 -16.10 -5.91
N THR A 265 -6.92 -15.26 -6.45
CA THR A 265 -5.51 -15.19 -6.02
C THR A 265 -5.42 -14.86 -4.54
N LEU A 266 -6.14 -13.82 -4.11
CA LEU A 266 -6.17 -13.38 -2.72
C LEU A 266 -6.64 -14.50 -1.77
N ILE A 267 -7.80 -15.09 -2.05
CA ILE A 267 -8.39 -16.14 -1.22
C ILE A 267 -7.47 -17.35 -1.15
N LYS A 268 -6.91 -17.79 -2.28
CA LYS A 268 -5.97 -18.91 -2.34
C LYS A 268 -4.71 -18.63 -1.52
N GLY A 269 -4.11 -17.47 -1.70
CA GLY A 269 -2.89 -17.08 -0.99
C GLY A 269 -3.05 -17.12 0.53
N VAL A 270 -4.21 -16.67 1.02
CA VAL A 270 -4.57 -16.75 2.45
C VAL A 270 -4.88 -18.19 2.88
N ALA A 271 -5.74 -18.89 2.15
CA ALA A 271 -6.23 -20.22 2.51
C ALA A 271 -5.10 -21.26 2.56
N ASP A 272 -4.15 -21.18 1.63
CA ASP A 272 -2.97 -22.05 1.57
C ASP A 272 -1.85 -21.55 2.51
N GLY A 273 -1.99 -20.33 3.05
CA GLY A 273 -1.03 -19.67 3.93
C GLY A 273 0.31 -19.31 3.27
N ILE A 274 0.35 -19.32 1.93
CA ILE A 274 1.53 -19.03 1.11
C ILE A 274 1.75 -17.52 0.89
N ALA A 275 0.70 -16.72 1.04
CA ALA A 275 0.80 -15.26 0.90
C ALA A 275 1.64 -14.58 1.99
N ASP A 276 1.86 -15.25 3.13
CA ASP A 276 2.74 -14.77 4.20
C ASP A 276 3.49 -15.96 4.81
N GLU A 277 4.45 -16.54 4.08
CA GLU A 277 5.05 -17.82 4.47
C GLU A 277 5.60 -17.88 5.91
N ARG A 278 6.04 -16.73 6.46
CA ARG A 278 6.62 -16.63 7.80
C ARG A 278 5.56 -16.68 8.91
N PHE A 279 4.45 -15.97 8.73
CA PHE A 279 3.38 -15.92 9.74
C PHE A 279 2.23 -16.86 9.42
N GLY A 280 2.13 -17.33 8.19
CA GLY A 280 1.05 -18.12 7.65
C GLY A 280 1.14 -19.61 7.98
N LYS A 281 2.34 -20.12 8.28
CA LYS A 281 2.58 -21.51 8.66
C LYS A 281 2.51 -21.76 10.18
N SER A 282 2.81 -20.76 11.01
CA SER A 282 2.71 -20.89 12.47
C SER A 282 2.56 -19.54 13.16
N TYR A 283 1.55 -19.42 14.03
CA TYR A 283 1.32 -18.27 14.89
C TYR A 283 1.61 -18.64 16.34
N MET A 284 2.54 -17.94 17.01
CA MET A 284 2.98 -18.27 18.36
C MET A 284 2.45 -17.27 19.38
N VAL A 285 1.67 -17.75 20.34
CA VAL A 285 1.10 -16.96 21.43
C VAL A 285 1.71 -17.40 22.75
N LYS A 286 1.92 -16.47 23.66
CA LYS A 286 2.30 -16.79 25.04
C LYS A 286 1.06 -16.77 25.94
N ILE A 287 0.69 -17.92 26.48
CA ILE A 287 -0.39 -18.09 27.45
C ILE A 287 0.24 -18.58 28.76
N ASP A 288 0.08 -17.82 29.85
CA ASP A 288 0.64 -18.14 31.18
C ASP A 288 2.15 -18.49 31.16
N GLY A 289 2.92 -17.79 30.32
CA GLY A 289 4.36 -17.98 30.16
C GLY A 289 4.77 -19.17 29.27
N LYS A 290 3.82 -19.99 28.81
CA LYS A 290 4.05 -21.08 27.84
C LYS A 290 3.79 -20.61 26.42
N LYS A 291 4.65 -21.04 25.48
CA LYS A 291 4.46 -20.80 24.05
C LYS A 291 3.50 -21.85 23.49
N GLU A 292 2.41 -21.40 22.88
CA GLU A 292 1.49 -22.21 22.11
C GLU A 292 1.54 -21.81 20.64
N TYR A 293 1.35 -22.77 19.75
CA TYR A 293 1.43 -22.59 18.30
C TYR A 293 0.09 -22.91 17.66
N TYR A 294 -0.37 -22.02 16.79
CA TYR A 294 -1.62 -22.09 16.06
C TYR A 294 -1.36 -21.98 14.55
N ALA A 295 -2.37 -22.29 13.73
CA ALA A 295 -2.31 -21.99 12.31
C ALA A 295 -2.15 -20.48 12.08
N GLY A 296 -1.50 -20.08 10.99
CA GLY A 296 -0.93 -18.74 10.85
C GLY A 296 -1.91 -17.58 10.67
N ILE A 297 -1.33 -16.44 10.33
CA ILE A 297 -2.04 -15.27 9.81
C ILE A 297 -1.41 -14.82 8.49
N THR A 298 -2.20 -14.14 7.66
CA THR A 298 -1.70 -13.42 6.46
C THR A 298 -1.90 -11.93 6.67
N ARG A 299 -0.81 -11.16 6.71
CA ARG A 299 -0.86 -9.71 6.91
C ARG A 299 -1.10 -8.96 5.60
N THR A 300 -1.72 -7.77 5.65
CA THR A 300 -2.14 -7.02 4.44
C THR A 300 -1.01 -6.78 3.45
N LEU A 301 0.16 -6.31 3.88
CA LEU A 301 1.28 -6.04 2.97
C LEU A 301 1.81 -7.32 2.31
N SER A 302 1.92 -8.42 3.08
CA SER A 302 2.36 -9.71 2.55
C SER A 302 1.39 -10.25 1.50
N LEU A 303 0.08 -10.13 1.75
CA LEU A 303 -0.96 -10.50 0.78
C LEU A 303 -0.86 -9.69 -0.51
N PHE A 304 -0.66 -8.38 -0.39
CA PHE A 304 -0.49 -7.50 -1.54
C PHE A 304 0.73 -7.88 -2.40
N ILE A 305 1.86 -8.17 -1.77
CA ILE A 305 3.08 -8.62 -2.47
C ILE A 305 2.81 -9.94 -3.20
N TYR A 306 2.15 -10.88 -2.53
CA TYR A 306 1.78 -12.16 -3.14
C TYR A 306 0.86 -11.99 -4.36
N VAL A 307 -0.16 -11.14 -4.28
CA VAL A 307 -1.07 -10.90 -5.42
C VAL A 307 -0.30 -10.38 -6.64
N ASN A 308 0.61 -9.42 -6.44
CA ASN A 308 1.43 -8.90 -7.54
C ASN A 308 2.42 -9.93 -8.10
N ASP A 309 3.03 -10.76 -7.26
CA ASP A 309 3.88 -11.88 -7.72
C ASP A 309 3.08 -12.86 -8.60
N GLN A 310 1.83 -13.15 -8.24
CA GLN A 310 0.97 -14.00 -9.06
C GLN A 310 0.55 -13.33 -10.36
N TYR A 311 0.28 -12.02 -10.36
CA TYR A 311 -0.02 -11.27 -11.58
C TYR A 311 1.13 -11.32 -12.57
N ILE A 312 2.37 -11.17 -12.09
CA ILE A 312 3.58 -11.28 -12.92
C ILE A 312 3.65 -12.67 -13.57
N LYS A 313 3.48 -13.73 -12.79
CA LYS A 313 3.50 -15.12 -13.30
C LYS A 313 2.39 -15.38 -14.31
N ILE A 314 1.21 -14.80 -14.09
CA ILE A 314 0.08 -14.92 -15.03
C ILE A 314 0.40 -14.17 -16.32
N ASN A 315 0.96 -12.96 -16.25
CA ASN A 315 1.34 -12.17 -17.41
C ASN A 315 2.42 -12.87 -18.26
N GLU A 316 3.46 -13.41 -17.63
CA GLU A 316 4.46 -14.26 -18.30
C GLU A 316 3.77 -15.41 -19.04
N LYS A 317 2.82 -16.07 -18.36
CA LYS A 317 1.86 -17.06 -18.88
C LYS A 317 1.21 -16.63 -20.21
N LEU A 318 0.51 -15.50 -20.12
CA LEU A 318 -0.29 -14.95 -21.21
C LEU A 318 0.56 -14.51 -22.40
N ASP A 319 1.76 -14.01 -22.14
CA ASP A 319 2.74 -13.60 -23.14
C ASP A 319 3.32 -14.81 -23.89
N GLU A 320 3.70 -15.88 -23.17
CA GLU A 320 4.16 -17.15 -23.77
C GLU A 320 3.13 -17.75 -24.73
N GLU A 321 1.84 -17.62 -24.40
CA GLU A 321 0.75 -18.14 -25.23
C GLU A 321 0.21 -17.14 -26.27
N GLY A 322 0.81 -15.95 -26.38
CA GLY A 322 0.42 -14.93 -27.35
C GLY A 322 -1.05 -14.49 -27.20
N LYS A 323 -1.54 -14.37 -25.97
CA LYS A 323 -2.94 -14.03 -25.68
C LYS A 323 -3.24 -12.54 -25.89
N GLY A 324 -2.23 -11.67 -25.76
CA GLY A 324 -2.38 -10.22 -25.93
C GLY A 324 -3.14 -9.55 -24.78
N ILE A 325 -3.11 -10.16 -23.59
CA ILE A 325 -3.77 -9.68 -22.36
C ILE A 325 -2.68 -9.47 -21.31
N HIS A 326 -2.74 -8.35 -20.60
CA HIS A 326 -1.77 -8.01 -19.57
C HIS A 326 -2.49 -7.44 -18.34
N LEU A 327 -2.40 -8.14 -17.22
CA LEU A 327 -2.89 -7.68 -15.92
C LEU A 327 -2.02 -6.50 -15.44
N SER A 328 -2.65 -5.42 -15.00
CA SER A 328 -1.92 -4.35 -14.31
C SER A 328 -1.57 -4.75 -12.89
N ASP A 329 -0.52 -4.13 -12.34
CA ASP A 329 -0.16 -4.31 -10.93
C ASP A 329 -1.34 -3.92 -10.04
N ALA A 330 -1.57 -4.72 -8.99
CA ALA A 330 -2.48 -4.34 -7.93
C ALA A 330 -1.92 -3.14 -7.17
N TRP A 331 -2.80 -2.35 -6.54
CA TRP A 331 -2.44 -1.18 -5.75
C TRP A 331 -2.82 -1.35 -4.29
N ILE A 332 -2.02 -0.81 -3.37
CA ILE A 332 -2.32 -0.73 -1.93
C ILE A 332 -2.14 0.71 -1.43
N GLY A 333 -2.97 1.13 -0.50
CA GLY A 333 -2.83 2.43 0.15
C GLY A 333 -3.66 2.56 1.42
N ALA A 334 -3.27 3.50 2.28
CA ALA A 334 -4.06 3.88 3.45
C ALA A 334 -5.36 4.58 3.01
N THR A 335 -6.44 4.35 3.75
CA THR A 335 -7.76 4.96 3.52
C THR A 335 -8.19 5.89 4.65
N GLU A 336 -7.31 6.04 5.64
CA GLU A 336 -7.42 7.02 6.71
C GLU A 336 -6.28 8.04 6.62
N ASN A 337 -6.55 9.26 7.09
CA ASN A 337 -5.56 10.33 7.12
C ASN A 337 -5.48 10.93 8.54
N PRO A 338 -4.30 10.91 9.21
CA PRO A 338 -3.02 10.32 8.76
C PRO A 338 -3.06 8.79 8.71
N ALA A 339 -2.17 8.18 7.92
CA ALA A 339 -2.11 6.73 7.74
C ALA A 339 -1.87 6.01 9.08
N GLY A 340 -2.67 4.98 9.35
CA GLY A 340 -2.62 4.26 10.62
C GLY A 340 -1.35 3.41 10.81
N PRO A 341 -0.93 3.20 12.08
CA PRO A 341 0.30 2.48 12.43
C PRO A 341 0.18 0.96 12.32
N GLY A 342 -0.95 0.43 11.86
CA GLY A 342 -1.23 -0.99 11.76
C GLY A 342 -1.99 -1.37 10.50
N GLY A 343 -2.40 -2.63 10.39
CA GLY A 343 -3.13 -3.12 9.22
C GLY A 343 -3.98 -4.34 9.54
N PHE A 344 -4.88 -4.68 8.63
CA PHE A 344 -5.72 -5.86 8.75
C PHE A 344 -4.88 -7.15 8.67
N PHE A 345 -5.44 -8.27 9.10
CA PHE A 345 -4.84 -9.59 8.87
C PHE A 345 -5.92 -10.64 8.64
N PHE A 346 -5.60 -11.66 7.85
CA PHE A 346 -6.44 -12.83 7.70
C PHE A 346 -5.96 -13.97 8.58
N ILE A 347 -6.89 -14.84 8.93
CA ILE A 347 -6.66 -16.11 9.60
C ILE A 347 -6.34 -17.16 8.54
N ASN A 348 -5.28 -17.93 8.79
CA ASN A 348 -4.93 -19.08 7.94
C ASN A 348 -5.38 -20.34 8.68
N ASP A 349 -6.29 -21.12 8.09
CA ASP A 349 -6.74 -22.38 8.68
C ASP A 349 -6.71 -23.51 7.63
N PRO A 350 -5.58 -24.25 7.54
CA PRO A 350 -5.44 -25.35 6.59
C PRO A 350 -6.42 -26.51 6.82
N ALA A 351 -6.97 -26.67 8.03
CA ALA A 351 -7.93 -27.74 8.34
C ALA A 351 -9.35 -27.41 7.86
N VAL A 352 -9.65 -26.12 7.69
CA VAL A 352 -10.91 -25.61 7.14
C VAL A 352 -10.81 -25.36 5.63
N SER A 353 -9.59 -25.34 5.05
CA SER A 353 -9.35 -25.11 3.61
C SER A 353 -9.74 -26.27 2.68
N HIS A 354 -10.41 -27.30 3.19
CA HIS A 354 -11.17 -28.26 2.38
C HIS A 354 -12.44 -27.62 1.79
N LEU A 355 -12.28 -26.51 1.07
CA LEU A 355 -13.19 -26.10 0.01
C LEU A 355 -13.31 -27.29 -0.96
N ASP A 356 -14.55 -27.68 -1.26
CA ASP A 356 -14.92 -28.93 -1.95
C ASP A 356 -13.96 -29.25 -3.12
N LYS A 357 -13.44 -30.50 -3.17
CA LYS A 357 -12.55 -30.97 -4.24
C LYS A 357 -13.20 -30.90 -5.63
N LYS A 358 -14.54 -30.76 -5.73
CA LYS A 358 -15.24 -30.48 -6.99
C LYS A 358 -15.21 -29.00 -7.41
N THR A 359 -14.87 -28.08 -6.50
CA THR A 359 -14.79 -26.62 -6.70
C THR A 359 -13.44 -26.03 -6.28
N GLN A 360 -12.40 -26.87 -6.19
CA GLN A 360 -11.02 -26.44 -5.91
C GLN A 360 -10.69 -25.21 -6.77
N LEU A 361 -10.22 -24.14 -6.10
CA LEU A 361 -9.81 -22.87 -6.69
C LEU A 361 -8.83 -23.15 -7.85
N SER A 362 -9.35 -23.20 -9.07
CA SER A 362 -8.62 -23.48 -10.32
C SER A 362 -7.81 -22.27 -10.79
N ALA A 363 -7.27 -21.50 -9.85
CA ALA A 363 -6.60 -20.24 -10.11
C ALA A 363 -5.41 -20.16 -9.18
N GLY A 364 -4.23 -20.33 -9.76
CA GLY A 364 -2.94 -20.28 -9.06
C GLY A 364 -1.89 -21.22 -9.66
N ASN A 365 -2.25 -22.02 -10.66
CA ASN A 365 -1.28 -22.67 -11.53
C ASN A 365 -1.29 -21.91 -12.85
N ALA A 366 -0.17 -21.30 -13.24
CA ALA A 366 -0.08 -20.46 -14.45
C ALA A 366 -0.75 -21.17 -15.64
N ASP A 367 -0.42 -22.45 -15.84
CA ASP A 367 -1.30 -23.60 -16.16
C ASP A 367 -2.69 -23.30 -16.74
N GLU A 368 -3.57 -22.90 -15.84
CA GLU A 368 -5.03 -22.92 -16.00
C GLU A 368 -5.61 -21.54 -16.38
N PHE A 369 -4.77 -20.50 -16.43
CA PHE A 369 -5.16 -19.12 -16.72
C PHE A 369 -5.27 -18.78 -18.20
N THR A 370 -4.88 -19.71 -19.07
CA THR A 370 -4.76 -19.42 -20.50
C THR A 370 -5.91 -19.93 -21.36
N ASN A 371 -6.91 -20.56 -20.75
CA ASN A 371 -8.23 -20.74 -21.35
C ASN A 371 -9.03 -19.43 -21.26
N VAL A 372 -8.53 -18.38 -21.90
CA VAL A 372 -9.28 -17.13 -22.10
C VAL A 372 -10.10 -17.28 -23.38
N ASP A 373 -11.42 -17.25 -23.25
CA ASP A 373 -12.34 -17.30 -24.38
C ASP A 373 -12.24 -16.00 -25.20
N LYS A 374 -11.62 -16.08 -26.38
CA LYS A 374 -11.45 -14.96 -27.33
C LYS A 374 -12.75 -14.55 -28.06
N THR A 375 -13.93 -14.95 -27.60
CA THR A 375 -15.19 -14.66 -28.32
C THR A 375 -15.79 -13.26 -28.07
N ALA A 376 -15.14 -12.39 -27.28
CA ALA A 376 -15.47 -10.97 -27.24
C ALA A 376 -14.24 -10.14 -27.61
N TYR A 377 -14.39 -9.26 -28.59
CA TYR A 377 -13.39 -8.31 -29.14
C TYR A 377 -12.40 -8.86 -30.18
N SER A 378 -12.83 -8.77 -31.44
CA SER A 378 -11.94 -8.76 -32.60
C SER A 378 -11.80 -7.32 -33.10
N ILE A 379 -10.65 -6.69 -32.90
CA ILE A 379 -10.20 -5.55 -33.72
C ILE A 379 -8.82 -5.96 -34.26
N LYS A 380 -8.71 -5.99 -35.58
CA LYS A 380 -7.50 -6.39 -36.33
C LYS A 380 -6.41 -5.34 -36.19
N GLU A 381 -5.17 -5.78 -35.97
CA GLU A 381 -3.98 -5.01 -36.35
C GLU A 381 -2.98 -5.83 -37.19
N PRO A 382 -2.13 -5.15 -38.00
CA PRO A 382 -1.31 -5.73 -39.08
C PRO A 382 0.05 -6.28 -38.62
N PRO A 383 0.84 -6.93 -39.51
CA PRO A 383 1.88 -7.89 -39.12
C PRO A 383 3.29 -7.31 -38.88
N THR A 384 3.86 -7.72 -37.75
CA THR A 384 5.23 -8.21 -37.44
C THR A 384 6.48 -7.67 -38.14
N ALA A 385 7.52 -7.45 -37.33
CA ALA A 385 8.94 -7.59 -37.68
C ALA A 385 9.75 -8.04 -36.43
N PRO A 386 10.99 -8.58 -36.54
CA PRO A 386 11.29 -9.99 -36.29
C PRO A 386 12.12 -10.28 -35.03
N ASP A 387 12.19 -11.58 -34.72
CA ASP A 387 12.85 -12.29 -33.61
C ASP A 387 14.32 -11.93 -33.29
N GLU A 388 14.67 -12.02 -32.00
CA GLU A 388 15.86 -12.74 -31.46
C GLU A 388 15.95 -12.60 -29.91
N PRO A 389 16.68 -13.47 -29.18
CA PRO A 389 16.72 -14.94 -29.21
C PRO A 389 16.28 -15.56 -27.86
N LYS A 390 16.04 -16.88 -27.92
CA LYS A 390 15.53 -17.75 -26.85
C LYS A 390 16.48 -17.95 -25.68
N ASN A 391 15.84 -18.10 -24.52
CA ASN A 391 16.20 -18.92 -23.36
C ASN A 391 17.34 -18.42 -22.46
N LYS A 392 16.95 -17.91 -21.27
CA LYS A 392 17.79 -17.98 -20.07
C LYS A 392 16.98 -18.67 -18.98
N ASP A 393 17.59 -19.70 -18.40
CA ASP A 393 17.06 -20.54 -17.35
C ASP A 393 16.40 -19.72 -16.22
N ILE A 394 15.13 -20.03 -15.91
CA ILE A 394 14.36 -19.35 -14.86
C ILE A 394 14.85 -19.85 -13.50
N ILE A 395 15.65 -19.02 -12.82
CA ILE A 395 16.01 -19.18 -11.41
C ILE A 395 14.87 -18.55 -10.59
N PRO A 396 14.28 -19.25 -9.60
CA PRO A 396 13.30 -18.66 -8.69
C PRO A 396 13.82 -17.36 -8.10
N ILE A 397 13.04 -16.27 -8.19
CA ILE A 397 13.40 -14.97 -7.63
C ILE A 397 13.40 -15.09 -6.10
N GLU A 398 14.58 -15.23 -5.52
CA GLU A 398 14.78 -15.28 -4.07
C GLU A 398 14.83 -13.85 -3.52
N ILE A 399 13.84 -13.47 -2.71
CA ILE A 399 13.81 -12.14 -2.07
C ILE A 399 14.84 -12.14 -0.94
N PRO A 400 15.89 -11.30 -0.98
CA PRO A 400 16.94 -11.34 0.01
C PRO A 400 16.43 -10.92 1.40
N TYR A 401 16.89 -11.62 2.44
CA TYR A 401 16.75 -11.19 3.83
C TYR A 401 17.78 -10.09 4.12
N GLY A 402 17.36 -9.01 4.79
CA GLY A 402 18.26 -7.91 5.20
C GLY A 402 18.16 -6.64 4.35
N PRO A 403 19.08 -5.69 4.57
CA PRO A 403 19.11 -4.41 3.87
C PRO A 403 19.45 -4.64 2.39
N VAL A 404 18.48 -4.40 1.52
CA VAL A 404 18.62 -4.43 0.05
C VAL A 404 17.74 -3.36 -0.56
N SER A 405 18.15 -2.80 -1.71
CA SER A 405 17.37 -1.82 -2.44
C SER A 405 16.63 -2.36 -3.66
N ALA A 406 17.01 -3.54 -4.15
CA ALA A 406 16.36 -4.21 -5.25
C ALA A 406 16.55 -5.73 -5.17
N ILE A 407 15.84 -6.45 -6.03
CA ILE A 407 15.98 -7.89 -6.19
C ILE A 407 17.27 -8.21 -6.96
N PRO A 408 18.09 -9.21 -6.53
CA PRO A 408 19.23 -9.68 -7.30
C PRO A 408 18.83 -10.10 -8.72
N ASN A 409 19.60 -9.67 -9.71
CA ASN A 409 19.35 -9.80 -11.14
C ASN A 409 18.09 -9.08 -11.66
N ARG A 410 17.35 -8.35 -10.81
CA ARG A 410 16.17 -7.55 -11.14
C ARG A 410 16.26 -6.15 -10.52
N PRO A 411 17.27 -5.36 -10.94
CA PRO A 411 17.56 -4.05 -10.34
C PRO A 411 16.49 -3.00 -10.67
N ASP A 412 15.62 -3.29 -11.63
CA ASP A 412 14.39 -2.57 -11.95
C ASP A 412 13.31 -2.68 -10.85
N ILE A 413 13.29 -3.79 -10.10
CA ILE A 413 12.37 -4.02 -8.99
C ILE A 413 12.98 -3.49 -7.70
N ARG A 414 12.56 -2.30 -7.30
CA ARG A 414 13.03 -1.62 -6.08
C ARG A 414 12.25 -2.11 -4.86
N ILE A 415 12.97 -2.43 -3.79
CA ILE A 415 12.40 -2.90 -2.52
C ILE A 415 12.52 -1.78 -1.48
N PHE A 416 11.44 -1.50 -0.76
CA PHE A 416 11.44 -0.61 0.40
C PHE A 416 10.95 -1.40 1.62
N LYS A 417 11.86 -1.65 2.57
CA LYS A 417 11.58 -2.30 3.85
C LYS A 417 11.49 -1.24 4.96
N THR A 418 11.14 -1.63 6.19
CA THR A 418 11.04 -0.66 7.29
C THR A 418 12.42 -0.06 7.62
N PRO A 419 12.54 1.26 7.92
CA PRO A 419 13.85 1.90 8.12
C PRO A 419 14.75 1.25 9.18
N ASP A 420 14.17 0.62 10.21
CA ASP A 420 14.86 -0.05 11.32
C ASP A 420 15.67 -1.29 10.90
N ILE A 421 15.40 -1.84 9.71
CA ILE A 421 16.15 -3.00 9.21
C ILE A 421 17.47 -2.59 8.53
N TYR A 422 17.65 -1.31 8.21
CA TYR A 422 18.87 -0.80 7.60
C TYR A 422 19.84 -0.38 8.70
N PRO A 423 21.05 -0.97 8.75
CA PRO A 423 21.98 -0.74 9.86
C PRO A 423 22.60 0.66 9.84
N ILE A 424 22.51 1.36 8.71
CA ILE A 424 23.20 2.62 8.45
C ILE A 424 22.16 3.67 8.09
N SER A 425 22.01 4.65 8.97
CA SER A 425 21.12 5.79 8.80
C SER A 425 21.89 7.11 8.72
N GLY A 426 21.21 8.15 8.25
CA GLY A 426 21.77 9.49 8.17
C GLY A 426 20.71 10.57 8.10
N HIS A 427 21.17 11.80 7.90
CA HIS A 427 20.34 12.98 7.73
C HIS A 427 20.88 13.83 6.58
N ASP A 428 20.03 14.67 6.00
CA ASP A 428 20.50 15.81 5.21
C ASP A 428 20.03 17.12 5.83
N ILE A 429 20.93 18.10 5.86
CA ILE A 429 20.72 19.36 6.56
C ILE A 429 21.08 20.56 5.67
N SER A 430 20.46 21.68 5.98
CA SER A 430 20.59 22.94 5.27
C SER A 430 20.29 24.12 6.20
N SER A 431 20.25 25.34 5.65
CA SER A 431 19.77 26.50 6.41
C SER A 431 18.29 26.42 6.81
N ASN A 432 17.51 25.51 6.22
CA ASN A 432 16.10 25.32 6.56
C ASN A 432 15.91 24.66 7.93
N ASP A 433 16.90 23.89 8.40
CA ASP A 433 16.86 23.15 9.68
C ASP A 433 17.04 24.06 10.91
N GLY A 434 17.41 25.32 10.68
CA GLY A 434 17.64 26.31 11.73
C GLY A 434 18.95 26.11 12.48
N GLU A 435 18.99 26.54 13.74
CA GLU A 435 20.16 26.35 14.59
C GLU A 435 20.28 24.89 15.06
N ILE A 436 21.50 24.35 15.02
CA ILE A 436 21.82 22.99 15.45
C ILE A 436 22.66 23.04 16.72
N ASP A 437 22.19 22.40 17.79
CA ASP A 437 23.01 22.05 18.95
C ASP A 437 23.91 20.87 18.57
N TRP A 438 25.08 21.20 18.04
CA TRP A 438 26.07 20.24 17.56
C TRP A 438 26.53 19.25 18.62
N LYS A 439 26.57 19.66 19.89
CA LYS A 439 26.99 18.77 20.98
C LYS A 439 25.90 17.73 21.22
N LEU A 440 24.65 18.19 21.37
CA LEU A 440 23.51 17.30 21.57
C LEU A 440 23.30 16.36 20.38
N PHE A 441 23.39 16.89 19.15
CA PHE A 441 23.24 16.10 17.93
C PHE A 441 24.29 15.00 17.82
N GLN A 442 25.58 15.32 18.04
CA GLN A 442 26.65 14.32 18.00
C GLN A 442 26.52 13.25 19.10
N GLU A 443 26.07 13.64 20.29
CA GLU A 443 25.90 12.73 21.42
C GLU A 443 24.72 11.77 21.20
N LYS A 444 23.57 12.29 20.75
CA LYS A 444 22.31 11.55 20.72
C LYS A 444 21.97 10.91 19.39
N SER A 445 22.44 11.45 18.27
CA SER A 445 22.10 10.89 16.96
C SER A 445 22.82 9.55 16.72
N PRO A 446 22.09 8.50 16.34
CA PRO A 446 22.68 7.23 15.90
C PRO A 446 23.19 7.28 14.46
N ALA A 447 23.02 8.39 13.74
CA ALA A 447 23.40 8.53 12.35
C ALA A 447 24.87 8.16 12.09
N ARG A 448 25.11 7.56 10.93
CA ARG A 448 26.46 7.31 10.41
C ARG A 448 26.94 8.43 9.51
N PHE A 449 26.02 9.09 8.80
CA PHE A 449 26.34 10.15 7.86
C PHE A 449 25.42 11.36 7.94
N VAL A 450 25.95 12.49 7.43
CA VAL A 450 25.21 13.72 7.25
C VAL A 450 25.55 14.35 5.90
N TYR A 451 24.53 14.63 5.08
CA TYR A 451 24.67 15.44 3.88
C TYR A 451 24.35 16.91 4.18
N VAL A 452 25.06 17.85 3.56
CA VAL A 452 24.86 19.29 3.76
C VAL A 452 24.58 19.97 2.42
N ARG A 453 23.53 20.77 2.35
CA ARG A 453 23.24 21.58 1.16
C ARG A 453 24.36 22.59 0.93
N VAL A 454 25.00 22.52 -0.23
CA VAL A 454 26.06 23.45 -0.64
C VAL A 454 25.47 24.67 -1.33
N VAL A 455 24.52 24.46 -2.24
CA VAL A 455 23.90 25.50 -3.07
C VAL A 455 22.45 25.13 -3.39
N GLY A 456 21.57 26.13 -3.36
CA GLY A 456 20.20 26.04 -3.86
C GLY A 456 19.96 27.03 -5.01
N TRP A 457 18.72 27.16 -5.48
CA TRP A 457 18.39 28.12 -6.54
C TRP A 457 18.55 29.60 -6.12
N ARG A 458 18.56 29.89 -4.81
CA ARG A 458 18.82 31.24 -4.27
C ARG A 458 20.32 31.53 -4.06
N GLY A 459 21.20 30.63 -4.50
CA GLY A 459 22.65 30.74 -4.33
C GLY A 459 23.21 29.83 -3.24
N PRO A 460 24.46 30.11 -2.79
CA PRO A 460 25.12 29.32 -1.75
C PRO A 460 24.28 29.22 -0.47
N ASP A 461 24.24 28.03 0.13
CA ASP A 461 23.55 27.88 1.42
C ASP A 461 24.36 28.60 2.52
N SER A 462 23.71 29.49 3.26
CA SER A 462 24.34 30.32 4.29
C SER A 462 24.91 29.51 5.46
N SER A 463 24.37 28.31 5.72
CA SER A 463 24.78 27.43 6.81
C SER A 463 25.91 26.47 6.42
N PHE A 464 26.12 26.25 5.12
CA PHE A 464 27.02 25.20 4.60
C PHE A 464 28.41 25.22 5.24
N LYS A 465 29.08 26.38 5.23
CA LYS A 465 30.46 26.48 5.74
C LYS A 465 30.57 26.16 7.23
N ALA A 466 29.57 26.55 8.02
CA ALA A 466 29.52 26.27 9.44
C ALA A 466 29.23 24.78 9.70
N HIS A 467 28.22 24.23 9.04
CA HIS A 467 27.83 22.81 9.16
C HIS A 467 28.98 21.89 8.70
N TRP A 468 29.58 22.19 7.55
CA TRP A 468 30.72 21.45 7.02
C TRP A 468 31.88 21.40 8.00
N LYS A 469 32.22 22.54 8.62
CA LYS A 469 33.28 22.62 9.63
C LYS A 469 32.95 21.80 10.86
N GLN A 470 31.72 21.88 11.38
CA GLN A 470 31.31 21.13 12.57
C GLN A 470 31.34 19.62 12.35
N LEU A 471 30.97 19.16 11.15
CA LEU A 471 31.02 17.74 10.80
C LEU A 471 32.46 17.21 10.65
N ALA A 472 33.44 18.08 10.37
CA ALA A 472 34.85 17.69 10.20
C ALA A 472 35.41 16.98 11.44
N ASP A 473 35.01 17.45 12.62
CA ASP A 473 35.49 16.98 13.92
C ASP A 473 34.52 15.98 14.57
N SER A 474 33.52 15.52 13.82
CA SER A 474 32.46 14.64 14.31
C SER A 474 32.69 13.17 13.95
N LYS A 475 31.84 12.28 14.50
CA LYS A 475 31.81 10.85 14.15
C LYS A 475 31.15 10.55 12.79
N PHE A 476 30.52 11.54 12.17
CA PHE A 476 29.70 11.36 10.97
C PHE A 476 30.54 11.45 9.70
N ASP A 477 30.31 10.53 8.76
CA ASP A 477 30.78 10.71 7.40
C ASP A 477 29.96 11.84 6.74
N ARG A 478 30.62 12.83 6.13
CA ARG A 478 29.96 14.04 5.61
C ARG A 478 29.92 14.08 4.09
N GLY A 479 28.78 14.48 3.53
CA GLY A 479 28.58 14.69 2.10
C GLY A 479 28.06 16.09 1.80
N GLY A 480 28.31 16.60 0.58
CA GLY A 480 27.75 17.86 0.11
C GLY A 480 26.79 17.61 -1.05
N TYR A 481 25.67 18.33 -1.12
CA TYR A 481 24.77 18.26 -2.28
C TYR A 481 24.45 19.62 -2.91
N PHE A 482 24.18 19.61 -4.21
CA PHE A 482 23.89 20.79 -5.02
C PHE A 482 22.50 20.65 -5.64
N LYS A 483 21.65 21.67 -5.54
CA LYS A 483 20.41 21.72 -6.35
C LYS A 483 20.78 22.12 -7.78
N PHE A 484 20.41 21.30 -8.77
CA PHE A 484 20.69 21.60 -10.17
C PHE A 484 19.96 22.87 -10.62
N ASP A 485 20.67 23.77 -11.28
CA ASP A 485 20.17 25.09 -11.72
C ASP A 485 19.99 25.10 -13.25
N PHE A 486 18.74 25.16 -13.71
CA PHE A 486 18.39 25.16 -15.13
C PHE A 486 18.77 26.45 -15.86
N CYS A 487 19.07 27.53 -15.13
CA CYS A 487 19.49 28.81 -15.69
C CYS A 487 21.01 28.95 -15.84
N ARG A 488 21.80 27.96 -15.40
CA ARG A 488 23.26 28.02 -15.41
C ARG A 488 23.87 26.85 -16.17
N THR A 489 24.91 27.10 -16.94
CA THR A 489 25.64 26.04 -17.63
C THR A 489 26.28 25.07 -16.64
N PRO A 490 26.44 23.78 -16.99
CA PRO A 490 27.14 22.80 -16.16
C PRO A 490 28.53 23.28 -15.69
N GLU A 491 29.30 23.95 -16.55
CA GLU A 491 30.62 24.50 -16.22
C GLU A 491 30.53 25.61 -15.17
N ALA A 492 29.55 26.52 -15.27
CA ALA A 492 29.37 27.58 -14.28
C ALA A 492 28.91 27.02 -12.92
N GLN A 493 28.09 25.97 -12.94
CA GLN A 493 27.71 25.23 -11.73
C GLN A 493 28.93 24.54 -11.11
N LEU A 494 29.84 23.96 -11.91
CA LEU A 494 31.08 23.35 -11.41
C LEU A 494 32.00 24.38 -10.74
N GLU A 495 32.22 25.55 -11.36
CA GLU A 495 33.07 26.58 -10.75
C GLU A 495 32.51 27.07 -9.41
N THR A 496 31.18 27.16 -9.31
CA THR A 496 30.50 27.44 -8.03
C THR A 496 30.74 26.33 -7.02
N ALA A 497 30.60 25.06 -7.43
CA ALA A 497 30.84 23.92 -6.57
C ALA A 497 32.26 23.93 -6.01
N LYS A 498 33.28 24.10 -6.86
CA LYS A 498 34.71 24.17 -6.47
C LYS A 498 35.00 25.31 -5.49
N SER A 499 34.30 26.44 -5.62
CA SER A 499 34.47 27.57 -4.71
C SER A 499 33.91 27.33 -3.30
N LEU A 500 32.98 26.38 -3.15
CA LEU A 500 32.22 26.16 -1.92
C LEU A 500 32.61 24.85 -1.24
N LEU A 501 32.52 23.73 -1.96
CA LEU A 501 32.82 22.39 -1.45
C LEU A 501 34.30 22.07 -1.73
N PRO A 502 35.15 21.97 -0.69
CA PRO A 502 36.54 21.57 -0.89
C PRO A 502 36.64 20.11 -1.33
N GLU A 503 37.66 19.79 -2.13
CA GLU A 503 38.04 18.40 -2.41
C GLU A 503 38.53 17.74 -1.11
N ASP A 504 37.83 16.71 -0.68
CA ASP A 504 38.14 15.93 0.52
C ASP A 504 37.99 14.44 0.19
N PRO A 505 39.09 13.66 0.09
CA PRO A 505 39.00 12.23 -0.22
C PRO A 505 38.15 11.43 0.77
N LYS A 506 37.91 11.94 1.99
CA LYS A 506 37.07 11.28 3.01
C LYS A 506 35.59 11.65 2.90
N MET A 507 35.22 12.67 2.13
CA MET A 507 33.81 13.06 2.00
C MET A 507 33.00 12.00 1.24
N LEU A 508 31.71 11.92 1.50
CA LEU A 508 30.79 11.08 0.72
C LEU A 508 30.66 11.57 -0.72
N PRO A 509 30.24 10.71 -1.67
CA PRO A 509 29.99 11.12 -3.04
C PRO A 509 29.07 12.35 -3.12
N PRO A 510 29.38 13.36 -3.95
CA PRO A 510 28.55 14.57 -4.04
C PRO A 510 27.12 14.27 -4.51
N GLY A 511 26.14 14.89 -3.86
CA GLY A 511 24.73 14.79 -4.25
C GLY A 511 24.35 15.83 -5.31
N ILE A 512 23.51 15.44 -6.27
CA ILE A 512 22.89 16.36 -7.25
C ILE A 512 21.38 16.26 -7.10
N LEU A 513 20.78 17.26 -6.46
CA LEU A 513 19.34 17.34 -6.23
C LEU A 513 18.62 17.83 -7.49
N LEU A 514 17.74 16.98 -8.03
CA LEU A 514 16.84 17.26 -9.14
C LEU A 514 15.46 17.61 -8.61
N VAL A 515 14.96 18.79 -8.99
CA VAL A 515 13.61 19.24 -8.66
C VAL A 515 12.94 19.78 -9.91
N ASN A 516 11.75 19.27 -10.23
CA ASN A 516 10.94 19.85 -11.30
C ASN A 516 10.59 21.29 -10.90
N PRO A 517 10.97 22.31 -11.69
CA PRO A 517 10.71 23.70 -11.33
C PRO A 517 9.24 24.11 -11.44
N GLU A 518 8.38 23.27 -12.04
CA GLU A 518 6.95 23.52 -12.12
C GLU A 518 6.31 23.55 -10.72
N GLY A 519 5.64 24.67 -10.41
CA GLY A 519 5.05 24.90 -9.09
C GLY A 519 6.04 25.34 -7.99
N GLU A 520 7.35 25.27 -8.26
CA GLU A 520 8.40 25.50 -7.26
C GLU A 520 9.16 26.84 -7.45
N ASP A 521 9.58 27.16 -8.69
CA ASP A 521 10.28 28.42 -8.98
C ASP A 521 10.05 28.89 -10.42
N THR A 522 9.53 30.11 -10.58
CA THR A 522 9.15 30.66 -11.88
C THR A 522 10.33 30.94 -12.81
N THR A 523 11.48 31.33 -12.26
CA THR A 523 12.67 31.66 -13.05
C THR A 523 13.31 30.38 -13.58
N GLN A 524 13.47 29.37 -12.72
CA GLN A 524 13.96 28.05 -13.11
C GLN A 524 13.05 27.39 -14.14
N LEU A 525 11.72 27.53 -13.98
CA LEU A 525 10.75 26.99 -14.92
C LEU A 525 10.89 27.64 -16.31
N ALA A 526 11.12 28.94 -16.38
CA ALA A 526 11.33 29.63 -17.65
C ALA A 526 12.61 29.16 -18.36
N CYS A 527 13.70 28.97 -17.63
CA CYS A 527 14.95 28.44 -18.17
C CYS A 527 14.78 26.98 -18.64
N PHE A 528 14.13 26.13 -17.84
CA PHE A 528 13.83 24.75 -18.19
C PHE A 528 12.97 24.65 -19.45
N LYS A 529 11.87 25.42 -19.55
CA LYS A 529 11.00 25.46 -20.73
C LYS A 529 11.74 25.93 -21.99
N LYS A 530 12.68 26.88 -21.83
CA LYS A 530 13.52 27.36 -22.93
C LYS A 530 14.53 26.30 -23.40
N SER A 531 15.11 25.53 -22.48
CA SER A 531 16.09 24.48 -22.80
C SER A 531 15.42 23.23 -23.37
N GLY A 532 14.27 22.82 -22.81
CA GLY A 532 13.56 21.59 -23.14
C GLY A 532 14.16 20.37 -22.43
N MET A 533 13.36 19.29 -22.32
CA MET A 533 13.71 18.08 -21.56
C MET A 533 15.02 17.43 -22.03
N VAL A 534 15.21 17.28 -23.34
CA VAL A 534 16.41 16.61 -23.90
C VAL A 534 17.69 17.34 -23.49
N ASN A 535 17.73 18.67 -23.62
CA ASN A 535 18.89 19.47 -23.25
C ASN A 535 19.07 19.49 -21.73
N ALA A 536 17.99 19.59 -20.95
CA ALA A 536 18.07 19.49 -19.50
C ALA A 536 18.73 18.18 -19.04
N ARG A 537 18.35 17.03 -19.61
CA ARG A 537 18.99 15.73 -19.31
C ARG A 537 20.47 15.71 -19.69
N ASN A 538 20.82 16.27 -20.85
CA ASN A 538 22.21 16.35 -21.30
C ASN A 538 23.06 17.24 -20.37
N ASP A 539 22.52 18.37 -19.94
CA ASP A 539 23.19 19.30 -19.02
C ASP A 539 23.35 18.68 -17.61
N ILE A 540 22.34 17.95 -17.12
CA ILE A 540 22.43 17.20 -15.85
C ILE A 540 23.55 16.15 -15.93
N LEU A 541 23.59 15.34 -16.99
CA LEU A 541 24.63 14.32 -17.18
C LEU A 541 26.02 14.96 -17.36
N ARG A 542 26.10 16.09 -18.06
CA ARG A 542 27.33 16.86 -18.23
C ARG A 542 27.83 17.39 -16.89
N PHE A 543 26.95 17.93 -16.06
CA PHE A 543 27.31 18.40 -14.73
C PHE A 543 27.79 17.25 -13.84
N ALA A 544 27.12 16.10 -13.87
CA ALA A 544 27.55 14.91 -13.15
C ALA A 544 28.95 14.43 -13.57
N ALA A 545 29.25 14.42 -14.87
CA ALA A 545 30.57 14.06 -15.38
C ALA A 545 31.67 15.06 -14.94
N LEU A 546 31.34 16.36 -14.88
CA LEU A 546 32.24 17.40 -14.37
C LEU A 546 32.51 17.25 -12.87
N ILE A 547 31.47 16.94 -12.08
CA ILE A 547 31.58 16.64 -10.65
C ILE A 547 32.47 15.41 -10.43
N TYR A 548 32.26 14.32 -11.16
CA TYR A 548 33.13 13.13 -11.09
C TYR A 548 34.58 13.46 -11.41
N LYS A 549 34.83 14.24 -12.47
CA LYS A 549 36.18 14.65 -12.87
C LYS A 549 36.89 15.47 -11.77
N ASN A 550 36.15 16.30 -11.02
CA ASN A 550 36.72 17.16 -9.99
C ASN A 550 36.90 16.44 -8.64
N TYR A 551 35.87 15.72 -8.19
CA TYR A 551 35.87 15.13 -6.85
C TYR A 551 36.27 13.66 -6.82
N HIS A 552 36.50 13.04 -7.99
CA HIS A 552 36.91 11.65 -8.15
C HIS A 552 35.96 10.62 -7.52
N LYS A 553 34.69 11.01 -7.33
CA LYS A 553 33.61 10.15 -6.82
C LYS A 553 32.39 10.32 -7.70
N ILE A 554 31.79 9.19 -8.11
CA ILE A 554 30.57 9.19 -8.91
C ILE A 554 29.47 9.87 -8.10
N PRO A 555 28.85 10.95 -8.61
CA PRO A 555 27.80 11.63 -7.87
C PRO A 555 26.55 10.76 -7.68
N ILE A 556 25.79 11.08 -6.64
CA ILE A 556 24.49 10.48 -6.36
C ILE A 556 23.37 11.45 -6.77
N PHE A 557 22.40 10.99 -7.56
CA PHE A 557 21.24 11.81 -7.93
C PHE A 557 20.18 11.74 -6.84
N TYR A 558 19.83 12.91 -6.30
CA TYR A 558 18.86 13.07 -5.23
C TYR A 558 17.56 13.68 -5.78
N GLY A 559 16.42 13.19 -5.34
CA GLY A 559 15.13 13.81 -5.61
C GLY A 559 13.98 12.91 -5.16
N ASN A 560 12.77 13.48 -5.07
CA ASN A 560 11.60 12.64 -4.88
C ASN A 560 11.35 11.75 -6.12
N HIS A 561 10.59 10.67 -5.94
CA HIS A 561 10.33 9.71 -7.03
C HIS A 561 9.84 10.37 -8.32
N ASN A 562 8.92 11.35 -8.24
CA ASN A 562 8.42 12.07 -9.41
C ASN A 562 9.51 12.85 -10.15
N ASN A 563 10.38 13.57 -9.42
CA ASN A 563 11.47 14.33 -10.01
C ASN A 563 12.48 13.41 -10.69
N LEU A 564 12.86 12.32 -10.01
CA LEU A 564 13.78 11.34 -10.57
C LEU A 564 13.18 10.65 -11.80
N SER A 565 11.90 10.23 -11.77
CA SER A 565 11.19 9.67 -12.93
C SER A 565 11.08 10.66 -14.09
N HIS A 566 10.97 11.96 -13.80
CA HIS A 566 10.84 13.00 -14.82
C HIS A 566 12.14 13.21 -15.61
N PHE A 567 13.28 13.20 -14.92
CA PHE A 567 14.57 13.57 -15.50
C PHE A 567 15.46 12.38 -15.88
N MET A 568 15.38 11.26 -15.17
CA MET A 568 16.28 10.13 -15.38
C MET A 568 15.77 9.18 -16.47
N ASP A 569 16.71 8.60 -17.22
CA ASP A 569 16.51 7.50 -18.16
C ASP A 569 17.69 6.52 -18.07
N SER A 570 17.76 5.52 -18.95
CA SER A 570 18.80 4.47 -18.90
C SER A 570 20.25 4.99 -18.94
N ARG A 571 20.51 6.21 -19.40
CA ARG A 571 21.86 6.82 -19.39
C ARG A 571 22.35 7.10 -17.96
N PHE A 572 21.43 7.13 -17.01
CA PHE A 572 21.71 7.36 -15.60
C PHE A 572 22.10 6.08 -14.85
N ASP A 573 22.05 4.90 -15.46
CA ASP A 573 22.33 3.60 -14.82
C ASP A 573 23.71 3.54 -14.12
N GLN A 574 24.68 4.32 -14.60
CA GLN A 574 26.02 4.39 -14.01
C GLN A 574 26.10 5.21 -12.71
N TYR A 575 25.03 5.93 -12.33
CA TYR A 575 25.01 6.83 -11.18
C TYR A 575 24.13 6.28 -10.06
N MET A 576 24.56 6.52 -8.82
CA MET A 576 23.81 6.16 -7.62
C MET A 576 22.53 7.00 -7.50
N VAL A 577 21.54 6.46 -6.79
CA VAL A 577 20.25 7.12 -6.59
C VAL A 577 19.98 7.34 -5.12
N TRP A 578 19.66 8.58 -4.75
CA TRP A 578 19.13 8.96 -3.46
C TRP A 578 17.67 9.33 -3.64
N MET A 579 16.78 8.45 -3.20
CA MET A 579 15.37 8.54 -3.51
C MET A 579 14.56 9.10 -2.34
N GLY A 580 13.88 10.22 -2.56
CA GLY A 580 12.78 10.70 -1.73
C GLY A 580 11.51 9.92 -2.04
N TYR A 581 11.10 9.06 -1.12
CA TYR A 581 9.89 8.27 -1.31
C TYR A 581 9.19 8.02 0.03
N TRP A 582 7.94 8.51 0.12
CA TRP A 582 7.12 8.43 1.32
C TRP A 582 5.85 7.58 1.11
N GLY A 583 5.75 6.90 -0.05
CA GLY A 583 4.62 6.04 -0.41
C GLY A 583 4.78 4.58 0.01
N GLN A 584 3.75 3.76 -0.21
CA GLN A 584 3.75 2.32 0.08
C GLN A 584 3.94 1.49 -1.20
N ALA A 585 5.20 1.31 -1.61
CA ALA A 585 5.71 0.48 -2.72
C ALA A 585 5.24 0.80 -4.15
N GLY A 586 6.11 0.51 -5.14
CA GLY A 586 5.88 0.72 -6.57
C GLY A 586 6.45 2.04 -7.10
N VAL A 587 7.79 2.15 -7.23
CA VAL A 587 8.44 3.28 -7.90
C VAL A 587 8.94 2.87 -9.28
N LYS A 588 8.29 3.40 -10.32
CA LYS A 588 8.76 3.29 -11.70
C LYS A 588 9.69 4.47 -12.03
N LEU A 589 10.99 4.30 -11.79
CA LEU A 589 12.01 5.07 -12.52
C LEU A 589 12.30 4.35 -13.83
N GLU A 590 12.44 5.10 -14.93
CA GLU A 590 13.01 4.57 -16.16
C GLU A 590 14.47 4.12 -15.90
N GLY A 591 14.87 3.01 -16.53
CA GLY A 591 16.19 2.41 -16.33
C GLY A 591 16.24 1.36 -15.21
N ARG A 592 17.46 0.92 -14.90
CA ARG A 592 17.71 -0.24 -14.03
C ARG A 592 18.27 0.12 -12.67
N ASN A 593 18.29 1.40 -12.28
CA ASN A 593 18.92 1.80 -11.02
C ASN A 593 18.12 1.39 -9.78
N PRO A 594 18.68 0.58 -8.87
CA PRO A 594 18.21 0.53 -7.49
C PRO A 594 18.50 1.85 -6.78
N TRP A 595 17.83 2.10 -5.66
CA TRP A 595 18.21 3.21 -4.80
C TRP A 595 19.45 2.84 -3.96
N THR A 596 20.30 3.81 -3.68
CA THR A 596 21.49 3.73 -2.82
C THR A 596 21.20 4.33 -1.45
N LEU A 597 20.55 5.50 -1.44
CA LEU A 597 20.00 6.12 -0.24
C LEU A 597 18.48 6.25 -0.40
N TRP A 598 17.76 6.10 0.70
CA TRP A 598 16.32 6.33 0.76
C TRP A 598 15.99 7.34 1.86
N GLN A 599 15.46 8.48 1.44
CA GLN A 599 14.87 9.48 2.32
C GLN A 599 13.46 9.04 2.66
N TYR A 600 13.30 8.45 3.85
CA TYR A 600 12.05 7.85 4.31
C TYR A 600 11.18 8.81 5.12
N SER A 601 11.74 9.95 5.56
CA SER A 601 11.06 10.97 6.34
C SER A 601 11.56 12.36 5.97
N GLY A 602 10.64 13.32 5.86
CA GLY A 602 10.97 14.74 5.68
C GLY A 602 10.67 15.60 6.91
N ASN A 603 10.28 15.00 8.04
CA ASN A 603 9.85 15.72 9.25
C ASN A 603 10.22 14.97 10.54
N GLU A 604 11.39 14.34 10.58
CA GLU A 604 11.84 13.61 11.77
C GLU A 604 12.35 14.56 12.86
N LYS A 605 11.93 14.34 14.11
CA LYS A 605 12.42 15.10 15.26
C LYS A 605 13.72 14.48 15.77
N VAL A 606 14.84 15.09 15.40
CA VAL A 606 16.17 14.62 15.78
C VAL A 606 16.71 15.48 16.92
N PRO A 607 17.13 14.88 18.06
CA PRO A 607 17.71 15.64 19.16
C PRO A 607 18.89 16.50 18.71
N GLY A 608 18.83 17.80 18.99
CA GLY A 608 19.85 18.77 18.60
C GLY A 608 19.56 19.54 17.32
N ILE A 609 18.55 19.15 16.53
CA ILE A 609 18.08 19.91 15.35
C ILE A 609 16.77 20.62 15.71
N GLY A 610 16.71 21.95 15.49
CA GLY A 610 15.73 22.84 16.12
C GLY A 610 14.25 22.65 15.73
N HIS A 611 13.97 22.09 14.55
CA HIS A 611 12.61 21.81 14.09
C HIS A 611 12.40 20.31 13.85
N SER A 612 12.60 19.91 12.62
CA SER A 612 12.56 18.56 12.11
C SER A 612 13.44 18.53 10.87
N THR A 613 13.99 17.36 10.57
CA THR A 613 14.93 17.18 9.47
C THR A 613 14.57 15.96 8.66
N GLU A 614 15.12 15.88 7.47
CA GLU A 614 15.08 14.73 6.60
C GLU A 614 15.91 13.58 7.19
N SER A 615 15.38 12.36 7.08
CA SER A 615 16.08 11.16 7.58
C SER A 615 16.16 10.07 6.52
N GLU A 616 17.33 9.43 6.54
CA GLU A 616 17.89 8.67 5.44
C GLU A 616 18.30 7.28 5.93
N VAL A 617 18.20 6.28 5.06
CA VAL A 617 18.86 4.98 5.23
C VAL A 617 19.69 4.62 4.01
N PHE A 618 20.82 3.95 4.26
CA PHE A 618 21.63 3.32 3.22
C PHE A 618 21.15 1.89 2.98
N PHE A 619 21.11 1.47 1.72
CA PHE A 619 20.47 0.21 1.33
C PHE A 619 21.17 -1.06 1.84
N GLY A 620 22.44 -0.99 2.26
CA GLY A 620 23.33 -2.15 2.33
C GLY A 620 24.11 -2.30 3.65
N THR A 621 25.13 -3.15 3.61
CA THR A 621 26.04 -3.49 4.72
C THR A 621 27.16 -2.44 4.89
N GLU A 622 27.94 -2.55 5.97
CA GLU A 622 29.15 -1.71 6.17
C GLU A 622 30.19 -1.84 5.05
N GLU A 623 30.30 -3.02 4.43
CA GLU A 623 31.23 -3.25 3.30
C GLU A 623 30.76 -2.49 2.06
N GLN A 624 29.47 -2.56 1.75
CA GLN A 624 28.85 -1.78 0.67
C GLN A 624 28.90 -0.28 0.98
N TYR A 625 28.80 0.10 2.25
CA TYR A 625 28.94 1.50 2.66
C TYR A 625 30.37 2.01 2.50
N ALA A 626 31.38 1.19 2.74
CA ALA A 626 32.77 1.53 2.43
C ALA A 626 32.99 1.73 0.91
N GLN A 627 32.34 0.92 0.07
CA GLN A 627 32.35 1.09 -1.40
C GLN A 627 31.61 2.37 -1.83
N PHE A 628 30.45 2.64 -1.25
CA PHE A 628 29.72 3.89 -1.43
C PHE A 628 30.63 5.10 -1.14
N LYS A 629 31.33 5.06 0.00
CA LYS A 629 32.30 6.10 0.39
C LYS A 629 33.42 6.26 -0.60
N ALA A 630 33.93 5.18 -1.19
CA ALA A 630 34.96 5.24 -2.22
C ALA A 630 34.43 5.94 -3.49
N GLY A 631 33.16 5.69 -3.84
CA GLY A 631 32.48 6.39 -4.94
C GLY A 631 32.98 5.99 -6.33
N GLU A 632 33.51 4.77 -6.47
CA GLU A 632 34.13 4.29 -7.72
C GLU A 632 33.12 3.75 -8.74
N ASN A 633 31.95 3.29 -8.28
CA ASN A 633 30.89 2.72 -9.10
C ASN A 633 29.50 2.97 -8.49
N ASN A 634 28.44 2.62 -9.24
CA ASN A 634 27.09 2.52 -8.68
C ASN A 634 26.98 1.26 -7.81
N VAL A 635 27.31 1.42 -6.52
CA VAL A 635 27.37 0.31 -5.55
C VAL A 635 26.03 -0.43 -5.40
N ALA A 636 24.90 0.28 -5.49
CA ALA A 636 23.59 -0.33 -5.35
C ALA A 636 23.25 -1.22 -6.55
N LEU A 637 23.56 -0.76 -7.77
CA LEU A 637 23.42 -1.56 -8.97
C LEU A 637 24.42 -2.74 -9.00
N ALA A 638 25.64 -2.54 -8.51
CA ALA A 638 26.65 -3.60 -8.40
C ALA A 638 26.28 -4.67 -7.36
N ALA A 639 25.51 -4.32 -6.32
CA ALA A 639 25.07 -5.27 -5.29
C ALA A 639 23.98 -6.24 -5.75
N VAL A 640 23.34 -5.95 -6.90
CA VAL A 640 22.21 -6.72 -7.42
C VAL A 640 22.43 -7.21 -8.85
N ASN A 641 23.59 -6.92 -9.44
CA ASN A 641 24.07 -7.57 -10.67
C ASN A 641 25.05 -8.67 -10.28
#